data_AF-A0A443K178-F1
#
_entry.id   AF-A0A443K178-F1
#
_cell.length_a   1.000
_cell.length_b   1.000
_cell.length_c   1.000
_cell.angle_alpha   90.00
_cell.angle_beta   90.00
_cell.angle_gamma   90.00
#
_symmetry.space_group_name_H-M   'P 1'
#
loop_
_entity.id
_entity.type
_entity.pdbx_description
1 polymer ?
#
loop_
_entity_poly.entity_id
_entity_poly.type
_entity_poly.pdbx_seq_one_letter_code
_entity_poly.pdbx_strand_id
1 'polypeptide(L)'
;MDIGQGNGRRTRQQDRHAATDGKTSDAIVVCASRTARQGSATAPPGGRTESDHARLAVFRSIVFPAETRWRGARDDSRRPIRGFARRVPASAELAPAYPAICPCRPEGGFAGHRRGFRSWTSGRGRLRPGVRPVDRRSAYPVPAGRRASAKLGCHRGGVAALSVKIDIGRVKRQRNRTRSPRELRDLLEKFAFGRAPWLVDGRDAPTRIAAGEVASLRLDLGEQARTRDEAAQLDRLLREMVDNWNAAHPGCEVGVEGAVAMISAPAPAWTPERLADLRRIRPLWMAFEARCEELRDGDGTGAEKLPGLLLASAVFDCGCLAAGDLAVFAQWLSQPDAVLHHASAFPVWIDLLHRNRPARGRRRAVRLPAVSGMDETGPFALRRLFLDRRMLDLLAQAQRRHTDLRGLARNSTRTGALFSIICDSLGPLDDPPRDLRALLSGATALLETRPDGPDHTTARLAARRMRTFGFTPASWMAAIGAPGSGTLADAEGADAGGILDLNPPSAETPPTGEILDRTWFVSLQGAVYPPRSARADMTSDDRKMSPAMLVRRLHTLPDQQNWPDCLRLLRDWYLDLLTVQRLGTRSVQRYHSTLAAAFCAGAGDAALTGLPPEDFDELYSCIIEADSRSPREKNNLRHRLRLLHGYGVQSESWNLPEIDMEILGGEGDQPHIRAVGLSHDQIRAARDLIRQDPALSPETARAADAAFLFMSRTGLRIGEVTKAMLEHLEAPDRRDVEAVLFVRPSRFGDNKTPNAYRQIRPFVLLNSAEKADIAVWLAHRRLISPLGPLFGVQQPNGHVAPFRATALADLFARVLRQISGTDEPSAHSLRRFAINNAYLAISEQYSPASRRDRIPESILLHQTGWSAEERTAVADAIAPPARKRERWQALSRFCGHGDVGTTLEIYVGLADLEIFRRCSTHGLDEAYARSLFRLENRIRTVSPRSESPLARAEIRRQSLDARSCLKALEILDAGAGVAVAADAALLREDDLRHRIAIAQGWSRLKTTKGKLRLQSEDRYDRFAPMPIEPARRAKALEMADRLSALFQKEPDRVTDWIRLILTRTSQTNTGVRLRDPSEFRFWLSFATHLRPTQEWLAELVIPEDAGQEVWRDWSGMRPMSMKRKITRSKNGKSVIARMRLLTETAPVSGPWRPEHSCDGVVRFAAHLAAVLLMLPAGPGAGGDGRVSENAVGRTSPPRNL
;
A
#
# COMPACT_ATOMS: atom_id res chain seq x y z
N MET A 1 -63.96 6.93 50.81
CA MET A 1 -63.58 5.50 50.70
C MET A 1 -62.11 5.42 50.26
N ASP A 2 -61.10 5.72 51.06
CA ASP A 2 -60.80 5.43 52.49
C ASP A 2 -60.06 4.09 52.64
N ILE A 3 -58.97 3.93 53.40
CA ILE A 3 -58.12 4.84 54.21
C ILE A 3 -56.67 4.27 54.12
N GLY A 4 -55.61 5.07 53.90
CA GLY A 4 -54.67 5.59 54.93
C GLY A 4 -53.58 4.56 55.34
N GLN A 5 -52.44 4.86 55.96
CA GLN A 5 -51.63 6.08 56.25
C GLN A 5 -50.14 5.64 56.34
N GLY A 6 -49.09 6.47 56.31
CA GLY A 6 -48.98 7.92 56.11
C GLY A 6 -47.58 8.49 56.51
N ASN A 7 -47.45 9.83 56.44
CA ASN A 7 -46.48 10.72 57.11
C ASN A 7 -44.94 10.58 56.92
N GLY A 8 -44.30 11.71 56.57
CA GLY A 8 -42.84 11.86 56.48
C GLY A 8 -42.34 13.26 56.05
N ARG A 9 -42.91 14.35 56.57
CA ARG A 9 -42.49 15.74 56.22
C ARG A 9 -41.18 16.15 56.91
N ARG A 10 -40.29 16.84 56.19
CA ARG A 10 -39.64 18.08 56.66
C ARG A 10 -39.12 18.93 55.49
N THR A 11 -39.47 20.21 55.51
CA THR A 11 -38.95 21.25 54.61
C THR A 11 -37.93 22.12 55.36
N ARG A 12 -37.00 22.74 54.63
CA ARG A 12 -36.47 24.06 54.98
C ARG A 12 -36.01 24.81 53.74
N GLN A 13 -36.46 26.05 53.64
CA GLN A 13 -36.10 27.05 52.64
C GLN A 13 -35.30 28.13 53.36
N GLN A 14 -34.30 28.72 52.71
CA GLN A 14 -33.70 29.96 53.19
C GLN A 14 -33.05 30.74 52.05
N ASP A 15 -33.77 31.75 51.56
CA ASP A 15 -33.27 32.75 50.63
C ASP A 15 -32.46 33.83 51.37
N ARG A 16 -31.47 34.46 50.71
CA ARG A 16 -31.07 35.84 51.00
C ARG A 16 -30.29 36.53 49.86
N HIS A 17 -30.64 37.80 49.71
CA HIS A 17 -30.09 38.91 48.91
C HIS A 17 -28.56 39.10 48.99
N ALA A 18 -27.90 39.96 48.17
CA ALA A 18 -28.13 40.48 46.80
C ALA A 18 -26.98 41.47 46.43
N ALA A 19 -26.85 41.78 45.13
CA ALA A 19 -26.29 43.00 44.52
C ALA A 19 -24.83 43.48 44.83
N THR A 20 -24.07 43.73 43.75
CA THR A 20 -23.37 45.01 43.48
C THR A 20 -23.02 45.12 41.98
N ASP A 21 -23.03 46.33 41.42
CA ASP A 21 -22.77 46.62 40.00
C ASP A 21 -21.27 46.82 39.65
N GLY A 22 -20.93 46.68 38.35
CA GLY A 22 -19.62 47.02 37.78
C GLY A 22 -19.71 47.38 36.29
N LYS A 23 -19.62 48.67 35.95
CA LYS A 23 -20.02 49.25 34.65
C LYS A 23 -18.95 49.26 33.54
N THR A 24 -19.44 49.32 32.28
CA THR A 24 -18.85 50.01 31.08
C THR A 24 -17.54 49.46 30.49
N SER A 25 -17.16 49.73 29.22
CA SER A 25 -17.64 50.74 28.23
C SER A 25 -17.62 50.24 26.77
N ASP A 26 -18.39 50.92 25.90
CA ASP A 26 -18.46 50.71 24.45
C ASP A 26 -17.21 51.16 23.65
N ALA A 27 -17.11 50.70 22.40
CA ALA A 27 -16.42 51.40 21.31
C ALA A 27 -17.15 51.19 19.97
N ILE A 28 -17.56 52.26 19.31
CA ILE A 28 -18.27 52.25 18.02
C ILE A 28 -17.33 52.75 16.91
N VAL A 29 -17.32 52.09 15.75
CA VAL A 29 -16.90 52.71 14.49
C VAL A 29 -17.97 52.46 13.43
N VAL A 30 -18.43 53.54 12.80
CA VAL A 30 -19.42 53.54 11.71
C VAL A 30 -18.69 53.69 10.37
N CYS A 31 -19.15 52.97 9.35
CA CYS A 31 -19.02 53.45 7.98
C CYS A 31 -20.28 53.08 7.18
N ALA A 32 -20.83 54.01 6.41
CA ALA A 32 -22.20 53.93 5.90
C ALA A 32 -22.30 54.21 4.39
N SER A 33 -23.51 53.97 3.86
CA SER A 33 -24.02 54.39 2.53
C SER A 33 -23.72 53.44 1.35
N ARG A 34 -24.54 53.41 0.27
CA ARG A 34 -25.65 54.31 -0.10
C ARG A 34 -26.74 53.59 -0.92
N THR A 35 -27.93 54.20 -1.02
CA THR A 35 -29.16 53.60 -1.57
C THR A 35 -29.52 53.99 -3.01
N ALA A 36 -30.07 53.06 -3.78
CA ALA A 36 -31.05 53.26 -4.87
C ALA A 36 -31.91 51.97 -4.98
N ARG A 37 -33.24 51.94 -5.13
CA ARG A 37 -34.17 52.56 -6.13
C ARG A 37 -33.97 52.02 -7.56
N GLN A 38 -35.00 51.66 -8.33
CA GLN A 38 -36.44 51.41 -8.03
C GLN A 38 -37.13 50.72 -9.24
N GLY A 39 -38.25 50.01 -9.01
CA GLY A 39 -39.20 49.55 -10.05
C GLY A 39 -39.19 48.04 -10.30
N SER A 40 -40.28 47.27 -10.52
CA SER A 40 -41.75 47.43 -10.62
C SER A 40 -42.30 46.96 -11.97
N ALA A 41 -43.43 46.22 -11.95
CA ALA A 41 -44.21 45.76 -13.12
C ALA A 41 -43.50 44.66 -13.98
N THR A 42 -44.17 43.71 -14.63
CA THR A 42 -45.60 43.31 -14.67
C THR A 42 -45.74 41.85 -15.14
N ALA A 43 -46.85 41.18 -14.82
CA ALA A 43 -47.31 40.00 -15.57
C ALA A 43 -48.04 40.44 -16.88
N PRO A 44 -48.27 39.58 -17.89
CA PRO A 44 -49.31 38.54 -17.84
C PRO A 44 -48.90 37.24 -18.63
N PRO A 45 -49.79 36.29 -18.99
CA PRO A 45 -49.41 34.95 -19.47
C PRO A 45 -49.56 34.74 -20.98
N GLY A 46 -49.15 33.56 -21.47
CA GLY A 46 -49.44 33.11 -22.84
C GLY A 46 -49.26 31.59 -23.01
N GLY A 47 -50.28 30.92 -23.55
CA GLY A 47 -50.23 29.50 -23.91
C GLY A 47 -50.86 29.24 -25.27
N ARG A 48 -50.35 28.22 -25.98
CA ARG A 48 -50.88 27.52 -27.17
C ARG A 48 -50.35 26.08 -27.07
N THR A 49 -51.16 25.02 -26.96
CA THR A 49 -52.18 24.45 -27.87
C THR A 49 -51.61 23.83 -29.13
N GLU A 50 -52.15 22.63 -29.44
CA GLU A 50 -51.94 21.75 -30.60
C GLU A 50 -50.49 21.33 -30.93
N SER A 51 -50.08 20.04 -30.99
CA SER A 51 -50.69 18.76 -31.41
C SER A 51 -50.85 18.58 -32.92
N ASP A 52 -50.10 17.63 -33.50
CA ASP A 52 -50.55 16.93 -34.71
C ASP A 52 -49.98 15.50 -34.79
N HIS A 53 -50.59 14.64 -35.60
CA HIS A 53 -50.30 13.21 -35.72
C HIS A 53 -49.46 12.86 -36.95
N ALA A 54 -48.54 11.90 -36.77
CA ALA A 54 -48.04 11.06 -37.87
C ALA A 54 -47.95 9.60 -37.42
N ARG A 55 -48.59 8.69 -38.16
CA ARG A 55 -48.46 7.23 -38.00
C ARG A 55 -47.47 6.70 -39.05
N LEU A 56 -46.69 5.67 -38.70
CA LEU A 56 -46.33 4.59 -39.62
C LEU A 56 -45.89 3.34 -38.83
N ALA A 57 -45.88 2.17 -39.47
CA ALA A 57 -46.03 0.89 -38.78
C ALA A 57 -44.90 -0.13 -39.03
N VAL A 58 -44.77 -1.03 -38.06
CA VAL A 58 -44.36 -2.45 -38.12
C VAL A 58 -43.76 -2.95 -39.45
N PHE A 59 -42.55 -3.52 -39.38
CA PHE A 59 -42.20 -4.71 -40.17
C PHE A 59 -41.26 -5.66 -39.41
N ARG A 60 -41.18 -6.92 -39.85
CA ARG A 60 -40.43 -8.03 -39.22
C ARG A 60 -39.32 -8.60 -40.12
N SER A 61 -38.26 -9.10 -39.47
CA SER A 61 -37.51 -10.34 -39.81
C SER A 61 -36.58 -10.38 -41.05
N ILE A 62 -35.85 -11.52 -41.15
CA ILE A 62 -34.94 -11.99 -42.21
C ILE A 62 -33.48 -11.47 -42.11
N VAL A 63 -32.38 -12.21 -42.39
CA VAL A 63 -31.92 -13.60 -42.04
C VAL A 63 -30.57 -13.88 -42.76
N PHE A 64 -29.56 -14.40 -42.03
CA PHE A 64 -28.30 -15.12 -42.44
C PHE A 64 -27.45 -14.68 -43.69
N PRO A 65 -26.13 -15.02 -43.71
CA PRO A 65 -25.71 -16.23 -44.45
C PRO A 65 -24.51 -17.03 -43.85
N ALA A 66 -24.36 -18.28 -44.32
CA ALA A 66 -23.20 -19.22 -44.37
C ALA A 66 -22.29 -19.41 -43.13
N GLU A 67 -22.11 -20.61 -42.55
CA GLU A 67 -21.59 -21.91 -43.06
C GLU A 67 -20.07 -21.98 -43.34
N THR A 68 -19.39 -22.88 -42.61
CA THR A 68 -18.31 -23.74 -43.15
C THR A 68 -18.31 -25.06 -42.38
N ARG A 69 -18.19 -26.20 -43.07
CA ARG A 69 -18.25 -27.56 -42.49
C ARG A 69 -16.85 -28.17 -42.35
N TRP A 70 -16.69 -29.16 -41.47
CA TRP A 70 -16.07 -30.47 -41.83
C TRP A 70 -16.51 -31.57 -40.85
N ARG A 71 -16.19 -32.85 -41.12
CA ARG A 71 -16.88 -34.02 -40.54
C ARG A 71 -16.02 -34.92 -39.62
N GLY A 72 -16.71 -35.56 -38.66
CA GLY A 72 -16.49 -36.97 -38.27
C GLY A 72 -16.02 -37.23 -36.83
N ALA A 73 -16.25 -38.42 -36.23
CA ALA A 73 -17.18 -39.52 -36.57
C ALA A 73 -17.19 -40.58 -35.45
N ARG A 74 -18.35 -41.25 -35.20
CA ARG A 74 -18.51 -42.62 -34.63
C ARG A 74 -17.95 -42.93 -33.21
N ASP A 75 -18.44 -43.90 -32.44
CA ASP A 75 -19.72 -44.63 -32.43
C ASP A 75 -20.05 -45.20 -31.01
N ASP A 76 -21.23 -45.79 -30.87
CA ASP A 76 -21.66 -46.96 -30.08
C ASP A 76 -20.64 -47.70 -29.13
N SER A 77 -21.00 -48.35 -27.99
CA SER A 77 -22.33 -48.80 -27.51
C SER A 77 -22.37 -49.39 -26.07
N ARG A 78 -23.60 -49.72 -25.63
CA ARG A 78 -24.05 -50.86 -24.77
C ARG A 78 -23.92 -50.85 -23.23
N ARG A 79 -24.96 -51.49 -22.64
CA ARG A 79 -25.27 -51.74 -21.21
C ARG A 79 -25.05 -53.26 -20.87
N PRO A 80 -25.79 -53.95 -19.96
CA PRO A 80 -25.42 -54.14 -18.54
C PRO A 80 -25.49 -55.63 -18.07
N ILE A 81 -25.04 -55.94 -16.84
CA ILE A 81 -25.40 -57.22 -16.15
C ILE A 81 -25.83 -56.97 -14.69
N ARG A 82 -26.61 -57.90 -14.15
CA ARG A 82 -27.35 -57.88 -12.86
C ARG A 82 -26.48 -58.24 -11.65
N GLY A 83 -26.96 -57.92 -10.44
CA GLY A 83 -26.35 -58.34 -9.16
C GLY A 83 -26.85 -59.69 -8.63
N PHE A 84 -26.45 -60.03 -7.40
CA PHE A 84 -26.90 -61.21 -6.63
C PHE A 84 -27.02 -60.88 -5.13
N ALA A 85 -27.62 -61.77 -4.33
CA ALA A 85 -27.95 -61.51 -2.92
C ALA A 85 -27.80 -62.73 -1.98
N ARG A 86 -27.86 -62.44 -0.66
CA ARG A 86 -28.11 -63.31 0.52
C ARG A 86 -26.93 -63.82 1.38
N ARG A 87 -27.21 -63.79 2.70
CA ARG A 87 -26.84 -64.70 3.83
C ARG A 87 -25.62 -64.41 4.74
N VAL A 88 -25.96 -63.80 5.87
CA VAL A 88 -25.55 -64.00 7.29
C VAL A 88 -25.58 -65.52 7.67
N PRO A 89 -24.69 -66.09 8.53
CA PRO A 89 -24.81 -65.93 10.01
C PRO A 89 -23.59 -66.09 10.97
N ALA A 90 -23.79 -65.61 12.21
CA ALA A 90 -23.32 -66.11 13.53
C ALA A 90 -21.80 -66.15 13.86
N SER A 91 -21.32 -65.46 14.92
CA SER A 91 -21.15 -65.92 16.34
C SER A 91 -19.74 -66.52 16.62
N ALA A 92 -19.10 -66.45 17.81
CA ALA A 92 -19.52 -65.98 19.14
C ALA A 92 -18.34 -65.41 19.99
N GLU A 93 -18.69 -64.80 21.13
CA GLU A 93 -17.99 -64.70 22.44
C GLU A 93 -16.49 -65.03 22.62
N LEU A 94 -15.75 -64.14 23.31
CA LEU A 94 -15.30 -64.37 24.71
C LEU A 94 -14.53 -63.16 25.33
N ALA A 95 -14.51 -63.11 26.66
CA ALA A 95 -13.76 -62.18 27.54
C ALA A 95 -13.66 -62.81 28.95
N PRO A 96 -13.10 -62.20 30.02
CA PRO A 96 -12.14 -61.08 30.13
C PRO A 96 -10.89 -61.42 30.99
N ALA A 97 -9.92 -60.48 31.17
CA ALA A 97 -8.94 -60.55 32.27
C ALA A 97 -8.30 -59.19 32.67
N TYR A 98 -8.22 -58.93 33.99
CA TYR A 98 -7.37 -57.98 34.75
C TYR A 98 -6.87 -58.79 36.00
N PRO A 99 -5.86 -58.39 36.83
CA PRO A 99 -5.32 -57.04 37.15
C PRO A 99 -3.78 -56.93 36.86
N ALA A 100 -2.86 -56.23 37.55
CA ALA A 100 -2.82 -55.51 38.84
C ALA A 100 -1.63 -54.50 39.00
N ILE A 101 -1.75 -53.62 40.02
CA ILE A 101 -0.76 -53.21 41.07
C ILE A 101 0.76 -53.27 40.68
N CYS A 102 1.48 -52.15 40.45
CA CYS A 102 2.23 -51.28 41.42
C CYS A 102 3.52 -51.88 42.04
N PRO A 103 4.50 -51.10 42.60
CA PRO A 103 4.83 -49.65 42.48
C PRO A 103 6.38 -49.33 42.38
N CYS A 104 6.77 -48.06 42.67
CA CYS A 104 8.08 -47.60 43.24
C CYS A 104 9.35 -47.30 42.39
N ARG A 105 9.55 -45.98 42.15
CA ARG A 105 10.70 -45.09 42.55
C ARG A 105 12.17 -45.34 42.06
N PRO A 106 13.09 -44.35 42.22
CA PRO A 106 14.30 -44.22 41.37
C PRO A 106 15.66 -44.14 42.09
N GLU A 107 16.73 -44.29 41.30
CA GLU A 107 18.08 -43.69 41.40
C GLU A 107 18.75 -43.90 40.00
N GLY A 108 19.91 -43.36 39.58
CA GLY A 108 20.97 -42.59 40.22
C GLY A 108 22.31 -43.04 39.60
N GLY A 109 23.07 -42.16 38.91
CA GLY A 109 24.31 -42.58 38.22
C GLY A 109 25.06 -41.47 37.48
N PHE A 110 26.39 -41.52 37.45
CA PHE A 110 27.27 -40.39 37.10
C PHE A 110 28.47 -40.80 36.21
N ALA A 111 29.12 -39.79 35.62
CA ALA A 111 30.47 -39.80 35.00
C ALA A 111 30.68 -40.53 33.64
N GLY A 112 31.62 -40.08 32.78
CA GLY A 112 32.36 -38.81 32.83
C GLY A 112 33.55 -38.65 31.87
N HIS A 113 34.03 -37.39 31.75
CA HIS A 113 35.33 -36.92 31.20
C HIS A 113 35.67 -37.23 29.71
N ARG A 114 36.37 -36.36 28.95
CA ARG A 114 37.53 -35.48 29.31
C ARG A 114 37.55 -34.11 28.58
N ARG A 115 38.04 -33.10 29.33
CA ARG A 115 39.03 -32.01 29.03
C ARG A 115 39.13 -31.41 27.59
N GLY A 116 39.32 -30.09 27.42
CA GLY A 116 39.52 -29.04 28.44
C GLY A 116 39.70 -27.58 27.94
N PHE A 117 39.96 -26.70 28.91
CA PHE A 117 40.19 -25.23 28.85
C PHE A 117 41.66 -24.88 28.43
N ARG A 118 42.17 -23.62 28.31
CA ARG A 118 41.71 -22.23 28.63
C ARG A 118 42.48 -21.14 27.83
N SER A 119 41.88 -19.95 27.68
CA SER A 119 42.44 -18.56 27.68
C SER A 119 43.89 -18.21 27.28
N TRP A 120 44.11 -16.99 26.74
CA TRP A 120 44.90 -15.92 27.42
C TRP A 120 44.66 -14.53 26.80
N THR A 121 45.29 -13.46 27.34
CA THR A 121 44.86 -12.05 27.21
C THR A 121 45.98 -11.05 26.88
N SER A 122 45.59 -9.91 26.27
CA SER A 122 46.20 -8.56 26.33
C SER A 122 47.71 -8.31 26.15
N GLY A 123 48.06 -7.35 25.28
CA GLY A 123 49.39 -6.69 25.23
C GLY A 123 49.34 -5.30 24.58
N ARG A 124 50.16 -4.34 25.05
CA ARG A 124 50.28 -2.97 24.50
C ARG A 124 51.60 -2.79 23.73
N GLY A 125 51.63 -1.92 22.72
CA GLY A 125 52.83 -1.47 22.01
C GLY A 125 52.63 -0.07 21.39
N ARG A 126 53.72 0.69 21.14
CA ARG A 126 53.69 2.10 20.70
C ARG A 126 54.43 2.34 19.36
N LEU A 127 54.27 3.58 18.84
CA LEU A 127 55.11 4.33 17.87
C LEU A 127 54.75 4.29 16.36
N ARG A 128 55.30 5.27 15.63
CA ARG A 128 54.98 5.72 14.25
C ARG A 128 56.21 5.49 13.30
N PRO A 129 56.36 6.17 12.13
CA PRO A 129 55.81 5.82 10.82
C PRO A 129 56.88 5.62 9.70
N GLY A 130 56.53 5.03 8.53
CA GLY A 130 57.52 4.69 7.48
C GLY A 130 57.05 4.75 6.01
N VAL A 131 57.40 5.87 5.36
CA VAL A 131 57.45 6.26 3.93
C VAL A 131 57.79 5.19 2.84
N ARG A 132 56.89 5.08 1.82
CA ARG A 132 57.09 4.84 0.35
C ARG A 132 57.60 3.48 -0.23
N PRO A 133 57.47 3.25 -1.57
CA PRO A 133 57.40 1.90 -2.17
C PRO A 133 58.56 1.51 -3.12
N VAL A 134 58.50 0.29 -3.67
CA VAL A 134 59.34 -0.19 -4.78
C VAL A 134 58.47 -0.86 -5.88
N ASP A 135 58.89 -0.71 -7.14
CA ASP A 135 58.32 -1.29 -8.37
C ASP A 135 59.35 -2.25 -9.02
N ARG A 136 58.91 -3.39 -9.60
CA ARG A 136 59.51 -4.01 -10.81
C ARG A 136 58.86 -5.33 -11.30
N ARG A 137 58.35 -5.24 -12.53
CA ARG A 137 58.33 -6.16 -13.71
C ARG A 137 59.06 -7.53 -13.69
N SER A 138 58.65 -8.38 -14.66
CA SER A 138 59.38 -9.49 -15.34
C SER A 138 59.32 -10.88 -14.67
N ALA A 139 59.31 -12.05 -15.36
CA ALA A 139 59.14 -12.38 -16.80
C ALA A 139 58.61 -13.83 -17.05
N TYR A 140 58.32 -14.12 -18.33
CA TYR A 140 58.17 -15.38 -19.08
C TYR A 140 58.98 -16.63 -18.62
N PRO A 141 58.56 -17.90 -18.92
CA PRO A 141 58.44 -18.40 -20.30
C PRO A 141 57.30 -19.40 -20.64
N VAL A 142 57.32 -19.91 -21.88
CA VAL A 142 56.33 -20.75 -22.58
C VAL A 142 57.03 -21.98 -23.21
N PRO A 143 56.38 -23.15 -23.29
CA PRO A 143 56.61 -24.16 -24.33
C PRO A 143 55.39 -24.33 -25.27
N ALA A 144 55.60 -24.84 -26.49
CA ALA A 144 54.62 -24.79 -27.60
C ALA A 144 54.01 -26.15 -28.00
N GLY A 145 52.81 -26.14 -28.64
CA GLY A 145 52.07 -27.38 -29.00
C GLY A 145 50.92 -27.22 -30.02
N ARG A 146 51.27 -26.94 -31.29
CA ARG A 146 50.48 -26.98 -32.57
C ARG A 146 48.97 -27.40 -32.59
N ARG A 147 48.14 -26.56 -33.26
CA ARG A 147 46.98 -26.85 -34.18
C ARG A 147 45.80 -27.73 -33.63
N ALA A 148 44.50 -27.44 -33.82
CA ALA A 148 43.78 -26.64 -34.84
C ALA A 148 42.33 -26.24 -34.43
N SER A 149 41.68 -25.44 -35.28
CA SER A 149 40.21 -25.38 -35.56
C SER A 149 39.19 -24.85 -34.52
N ALA A 150 38.84 -23.57 -34.69
CA ALA A 150 37.46 -23.01 -34.77
C ALA A 150 36.59 -22.73 -33.51
N LYS A 151 35.63 -21.81 -33.73
CA LYS A 151 34.46 -21.37 -32.91
C LYS A 151 34.70 -20.47 -31.67
N LEU A 152 34.55 -19.16 -31.92
CA LEU A 152 33.77 -18.17 -31.13
C LEU A 152 33.69 -18.38 -29.60
N GLY A 153 34.54 -17.67 -28.85
CA GLY A 153 34.46 -17.59 -27.38
C GLY A 153 33.50 -16.51 -26.87
N CYS A 154 32.67 -16.85 -25.88
CA CYS A 154 31.98 -15.88 -25.03
C CYS A 154 32.64 -15.83 -23.65
N HIS A 155 33.28 -14.72 -23.29
CA HIS A 155 33.84 -14.54 -21.95
C HIS A 155 32.75 -14.24 -20.92
N ARG A 156 32.55 -15.15 -19.95
CA ARG A 156 31.83 -14.85 -18.71
C ARG A 156 32.80 -14.31 -17.66
N GLY A 157 32.61 -13.06 -17.24
CA GLY A 157 33.20 -12.55 -15.99
C GLY A 157 32.49 -13.18 -14.78
N GLY A 158 33.23 -13.70 -13.80
CA GLY A 158 32.67 -14.50 -12.72
C GLY A 158 33.03 -14.01 -11.31
N VAL A 159 32.08 -13.32 -10.64
CA VAL A 159 32.16 -13.00 -9.19
C VAL A 159 30.80 -13.23 -8.51
N ALA A 160 30.25 -14.45 -8.64
CA ALA A 160 28.99 -14.85 -7.98
C ALA A 160 28.88 -16.35 -7.61
N ALA A 161 29.88 -17.17 -7.97
CA ALA A 161 29.68 -18.61 -8.12
C ALA A 161 29.72 -19.47 -6.84
N LEU A 162 30.23 -18.95 -5.70
CA LEU A 162 30.37 -19.76 -4.48
C LEU A 162 29.06 -19.91 -3.71
N SER A 163 28.31 -18.82 -3.46
CA SER A 163 27.05 -18.90 -2.69
C SER A 163 26.03 -19.82 -3.38
N VAL A 164 25.85 -19.64 -4.69
CA VAL A 164 24.86 -20.38 -5.48
C VAL A 164 25.16 -21.88 -5.53
N LYS A 165 26.44 -22.30 -5.56
CA LYS A 165 26.81 -23.72 -5.53
C LYS A 165 26.48 -24.39 -4.19
N ILE A 166 26.58 -23.68 -3.07
CA ILE A 166 26.26 -24.23 -1.73
C ILE A 166 24.76 -24.50 -1.61
N ASP A 167 23.91 -23.54 -1.99
CA ASP A 167 22.45 -23.73 -1.94
C ASP A 167 21.93 -24.73 -2.97
N ILE A 168 22.44 -24.75 -4.21
CA ILE A 168 22.10 -25.82 -5.17
C ILE A 168 22.51 -27.19 -4.60
N GLY A 169 23.67 -27.29 -3.94
CA GLY A 169 24.11 -28.50 -3.26
C GLY A 169 23.25 -28.90 -2.07
N ARG A 170 22.58 -27.95 -1.40
CA ARG A 170 21.63 -28.20 -0.30
C ARG A 170 20.26 -28.61 -0.84
N VAL A 171 19.69 -27.83 -1.76
CA VAL A 171 18.39 -28.08 -2.42
C VAL A 171 18.40 -29.40 -3.18
N LYS A 172 19.50 -29.77 -3.88
CA LYS A 172 19.62 -31.08 -4.54
C LYS A 172 19.65 -32.23 -3.53
N ARG A 173 20.34 -32.07 -2.40
CA ARG A 173 20.34 -33.09 -1.31
C ARG A 173 19.01 -33.18 -0.56
N GLN A 174 18.22 -32.10 -0.52
CA GLN A 174 16.86 -32.10 0.05
C GLN A 174 15.85 -32.75 -0.92
N ARG A 175 15.90 -32.41 -2.23
CA ARG A 175 15.11 -33.08 -3.28
C ARG A 175 15.40 -34.58 -3.37
N ASN A 176 16.66 -35.00 -3.23
CA ASN A 176 17.03 -36.42 -3.22
C ASN A 176 16.66 -37.16 -1.91
N ARG A 177 16.02 -36.48 -0.94
CA ARG A 177 15.53 -37.09 0.32
C ARG A 177 14.00 -37.10 0.42
N THR A 178 13.33 -36.12 -0.19
CA THR A 178 11.87 -36.12 -0.36
C THR A 178 11.40 -37.28 -1.23
N ARG A 179 10.52 -38.12 -0.68
CA ARG A 179 9.64 -39.05 -1.42
C ARG A 179 8.83 -38.31 -2.48
N SER A 180 8.45 -38.99 -3.55
CA SER A 180 7.54 -38.46 -4.57
C SER A 180 6.10 -38.30 -4.05
N PRO A 181 5.24 -37.48 -4.70
CA PRO A 181 3.83 -37.35 -4.32
C PRO A 181 3.01 -38.64 -4.42
N ARG A 182 3.50 -39.67 -5.13
CA ARG A 182 2.89 -41.00 -5.14
C ARG A 182 3.30 -41.78 -3.89
N GLU A 183 4.60 -41.92 -3.62
CA GLU A 183 5.10 -42.58 -2.40
C GLU A 183 4.56 -41.95 -1.11
N LEU A 184 4.22 -40.65 -1.11
CA LEU A 184 3.56 -39.98 0.03
C LEU A 184 2.07 -40.34 0.17
N ARG A 185 1.36 -40.68 -0.92
CA ARG A 185 0.01 -41.27 -0.86
C ARG A 185 0.07 -42.72 -0.44
N ASP A 186 0.94 -43.51 -1.07
CA ASP A 186 1.16 -44.93 -0.73
C ASP A 186 1.51 -45.08 0.77
N LEU A 187 2.28 -44.14 1.33
CA LEU A 187 2.59 -44.05 2.77
C LEU A 187 1.37 -43.64 3.62
N LEU A 188 0.59 -42.64 3.19
CA LEU A 188 -0.63 -42.22 3.87
C LEU A 188 -1.64 -43.39 3.92
N GLU A 189 -1.95 -44.00 2.79
CA GLU A 189 -2.91 -45.10 2.66
C GLU A 189 -2.49 -46.30 3.52
N LYS A 190 -1.19 -46.66 3.52
CA LYS A 190 -0.65 -47.71 4.40
C LYS A 190 -0.88 -47.42 5.88
N PHE A 191 -0.62 -46.20 6.35
CA PHE A 191 -0.82 -45.85 7.76
C PHE A 191 -2.31 -45.66 8.10
N ALA A 192 -3.09 -45.11 7.19
CA ALA A 192 -4.54 -44.95 7.35
C ALA A 192 -5.24 -46.31 7.49
N PHE A 193 -4.87 -47.30 6.67
CA PHE A 193 -5.39 -48.67 6.79
C PHE A 193 -5.10 -49.31 8.17
N GLY A 194 -3.92 -49.03 8.75
CA GLY A 194 -3.55 -49.54 10.06
C GLY A 194 -4.10 -48.76 11.26
N ARG A 195 -4.63 -47.53 11.06
CA ARG A 195 -4.99 -46.61 12.16
C ARG A 195 -6.42 -46.10 12.15
N ALA A 196 -7.01 -46.00 10.97
CA ALA A 196 -8.36 -45.51 10.69
C ALA A 196 -8.92 -46.20 9.42
N PRO A 197 -9.05 -47.55 9.39
CA PRO A 197 -9.38 -48.29 8.16
C PRO A 197 -10.69 -47.85 7.49
N TRP A 198 -11.67 -47.37 8.26
CA TRP A 198 -12.92 -46.78 7.76
C TRP A 198 -12.69 -45.63 6.76
N LEU A 199 -11.59 -44.88 6.91
CA LEU A 199 -11.18 -43.77 6.06
C LEU A 199 -10.70 -44.23 4.67
N VAL A 200 -10.15 -45.43 4.58
CA VAL A 200 -9.66 -46.06 3.32
C VAL A 200 -10.77 -46.88 2.68
N ASP A 201 -11.49 -47.66 3.48
CA ASP A 201 -12.53 -48.59 3.01
C ASP A 201 -13.85 -47.89 2.64
N GLY A 202 -14.03 -46.61 2.99
CA GLY A 202 -15.29 -45.90 2.79
C GLY A 202 -16.43 -46.45 3.65
N ARG A 203 -16.14 -46.84 4.90
CA ARG A 203 -17.12 -47.32 5.88
C ARG A 203 -17.46 -46.23 6.89
N ASP A 204 -18.62 -46.31 7.53
CA ASP A 204 -19.04 -45.39 8.60
C ASP A 204 -17.98 -45.25 9.70
N ALA A 205 -17.68 -44.01 10.09
CA ALA A 205 -16.66 -43.72 11.08
C ALA A 205 -17.11 -44.07 12.51
N PRO A 206 -16.26 -44.70 13.34
CA PRO A 206 -16.60 -45.06 14.71
C PRO A 206 -16.70 -43.80 15.58
N THR A 207 -17.93 -43.36 15.82
CA THR A 207 -18.33 -41.98 16.22
C THR A 207 -17.75 -41.46 17.55
N ARG A 208 -17.09 -42.31 18.34
CA ARG A 208 -16.43 -41.94 19.61
C ARG A 208 -14.90 -41.92 19.55
N ILE A 209 -14.28 -42.55 18.55
CA ILE A 209 -12.82 -42.73 18.48
C ILE A 209 -12.19 -42.22 17.18
N ALA A 210 -12.96 -42.06 16.10
CA ALA A 210 -12.47 -41.65 14.78
C ALA A 210 -11.58 -40.39 14.78
N ALA A 211 -11.89 -39.40 15.63
CA ALA A 211 -11.06 -38.20 15.77
C ALA A 211 -9.70 -38.48 16.44
N GLY A 212 -9.65 -39.39 17.42
CA GLY A 212 -8.41 -39.84 18.07
C GLY A 212 -7.57 -40.75 17.17
N GLU A 213 -8.22 -41.56 16.33
CA GLU A 213 -7.59 -42.35 15.27
C GLU A 213 -6.93 -41.45 14.22
N VAL A 214 -7.64 -40.43 13.72
CA VAL A 214 -7.09 -39.43 12.78
C VAL A 214 -5.96 -38.60 13.42
N ALA A 215 -6.07 -38.23 14.70
CA ALA A 215 -4.99 -37.54 15.42
C ALA A 215 -3.75 -38.43 15.61
N SER A 216 -3.94 -39.72 15.93
CA SER A 216 -2.85 -40.70 16.03
C SER A 216 -2.16 -40.89 14.67
N LEU A 217 -2.94 -41.11 13.61
CA LEU A 217 -2.49 -41.21 12.23
C LEU A 217 -1.67 -39.97 11.80
N ARG A 218 -2.10 -38.78 12.21
CA ARG A 218 -1.37 -37.52 11.95
C ARG A 218 0.00 -37.48 12.64
N LEU A 219 0.09 -37.97 13.88
CA LEU A 219 1.36 -38.08 14.61
C LEU A 219 2.28 -39.13 13.95
N ASP A 220 1.76 -40.32 13.68
CA ASP A 220 2.49 -41.42 13.03
C ASP A 220 3.09 -40.94 11.68
N LEU A 221 2.31 -40.23 10.85
CA LEU A 221 2.79 -39.64 9.59
C LEU A 221 3.80 -38.50 9.78
N GLY A 222 3.70 -37.76 10.89
CA GLY A 222 4.67 -36.73 11.28
C GLY A 222 6.04 -37.32 11.62
N GLU A 223 6.08 -38.47 12.30
CA GLU A 223 7.32 -39.20 12.59
C GLU A 223 7.92 -39.86 11.35
N GLN A 224 7.10 -40.37 10.44
CA GLN A 224 7.56 -40.98 9.18
C GLN A 224 8.09 -39.97 8.15
N ALA A 225 7.89 -38.67 8.35
CA ALA A 225 8.31 -37.62 7.43
C ALA A 225 9.82 -37.33 7.49
N ARG A 226 10.54 -37.55 6.40
CA ARG A 226 12.00 -37.33 6.30
C ARG A 226 12.40 -35.86 6.31
N THR A 227 11.44 -34.95 6.09
CA THR A 227 11.65 -33.50 6.06
C THR A 227 10.38 -32.77 6.51
N ARG A 228 10.50 -31.51 6.92
CA ARG A 228 9.33 -30.64 7.20
C ARG A 228 8.42 -30.47 5.97
N ASP A 229 8.99 -30.54 4.77
CA ASP A 229 8.25 -30.44 3.51
C ASP A 229 7.43 -31.71 3.23
N GLU A 230 7.90 -32.90 3.65
CA GLU A 230 7.10 -34.13 3.64
C GLU A 230 5.99 -34.06 4.68
N ALA A 231 6.28 -33.65 5.92
CA ALA A 231 5.28 -33.57 6.99
C ALA A 231 4.11 -32.65 6.60
N ALA A 232 4.40 -31.50 6.00
CA ALA A 232 3.39 -30.57 5.49
C ALA A 232 2.64 -31.07 4.23
N GLN A 233 3.17 -32.06 3.52
CA GLN A 233 2.47 -32.73 2.41
C GLN A 233 1.60 -33.89 2.92
N LEU A 234 2.07 -34.67 3.89
CA LEU A 234 1.28 -35.75 4.52
C LEU A 234 0.10 -35.19 5.33
N ASP A 235 0.29 -34.12 6.12
CA ASP A 235 -0.80 -33.40 6.80
C ASP A 235 -1.84 -32.87 5.80
N ARG A 236 -1.43 -32.47 4.58
CA ARG A 236 -2.36 -32.05 3.52
C ARG A 236 -3.10 -33.23 2.89
N LEU A 237 -2.39 -34.30 2.51
CA LEU A 237 -3.00 -35.48 1.88
C LEU A 237 -3.97 -36.18 2.85
N LEU A 238 -3.66 -36.24 4.15
CA LEU A 238 -4.56 -36.75 5.18
C LEU A 238 -5.85 -35.92 5.26
N ARG A 239 -5.75 -34.59 5.20
CA ARG A 239 -6.94 -33.71 5.14
C ARG A 239 -7.75 -33.96 3.89
N GLU A 240 -7.11 -33.98 2.73
CA GLU A 240 -7.79 -34.25 1.45
C GLU A 240 -8.54 -35.60 1.49
N MET A 241 -7.97 -36.63 2.13
CA MET A 241 -8.62 -37.92 2.35
C MET A 241 -9.84 -37.83 3.29
N VAL A 242 -9.72 -37.18 4.46
CA VAL A 242 -10.85 -37.04 5.41
C VAL A 242 -11.95 -36.11 4.89
N ASP A 243 -11.61 -35.05 4.16
CA ASP A 243 -12.62 -34.17 3.55
C ASP A 243 -13.37 -34.86 2.40
N ASN A 244 -12.70 -35.71 1.62
CA ASN A 244 -13.35 -36.55 0.62
C ASN A 244 -14.28 -37.59 1.28
N TRP A 245 -13.85 -38.20 2.39
CA TRP A 245 -14.67 -39.14 3.15
C TRP A 245 -15.90 -38.43 3.78
N ASN A 246 -15.71 -37.27 4.41
CA ASN A 246 -16.79 -36.45 4.99
C ASN A 246 -17.80 -36.01 3.92
N ALA A 247 -17.34 -35.66 2.71
CA ALA A 247 -18.22 -35.30 1.59
C ALA A 247 -19.06 -36.48 1.07
N ALA A 248 -18.62 -37.72 1.30
CA ALA A 248 -19.37 -38.93 0.96
C ALA A 248 -20.31 -39.41 2.09
N HIS A 249 -20.08 -38.99 3.35
CA HIS A 249 -20.82 -39.45 4.54
C HIS A 249 -21.46 -38.29 5.34
N PRO A 250 -22.38 -37.51 4.74
CA PRO A 250 -23.04 -36.39 5.43
C PRO A 250 -23.86 -36.85 6.64
N GLY A 251 -23.65 -36.21 7.78
CA GLY A 251 -24.22 -36.58 9.09
C GLY A 251 -23.32 -37.46 9.98
N CYS A 252 -22.25 -38.03 9.42
CA CYS A 252 -21.26 -38.87 10.12
C CYS A 252 -19.87 -38.20 10.22
N GLU A 253 -19.79 -36.87 10.08
CA GLU A 253 -18.54 -36.16 9.80
C GLU A 253 -17.48 -36.26 10.92
N VAL A 254 -16.24 -36.58 10.54
CA VAL A 254 -15.09 -36.65 11.45
C VAL A 254 -14.30 -35.35 11.43
N GLY A 255 -14.10 -34.75 12.61
CA GLY A 255 -13.33 -33.53 12.78
C GLY A 255 -11.82 -33.75 12.69
N VAL A 256 -11.15 -33.10 11.74
CA VAL A 256 -9.68 -33.06 11.65
C VAL A 256 -9.14 -31.85 12.41
N GLU A 257 -8.15 -32.04 13.27
CA GLU A 257 -7.39 -30.94 13.90
C GLU A 257 -6.86 -29.95 12.87
N GLY A 258 -6.85 -28.64 13.19
CA GLY A 258 -6.39 -27.59 12.29
C GLY A 258 -4.96 -27.77 11.75
N ALA A 259 -4.71 -27.23 10.55
CA ALA A 259 -3.36 -27.15 9.99
C ALA A 259 -2.43 -26.32 10.90
N VAL A 260 -1.11 -26.47 10.74
CA VAL A 260 -0.06 -25.87 11.61
C VAL A 260 0.14 -24.37 11.37
N ALA A 261 -0.98 -23.65 11.27
CA ALA A 261 -1.11 -22.22 11.17
C ALA A 261 -2.32 -21.79 12.00
N MET A 262 -2.14 -21.67 13.31
CA MET A 262 -3.16 -21.09 14.16
C MET A 262 -3.46 -19.66 13.69
N ILE A 263 -4.66 -19.46 13.14
CA ILE A 263 -5.44 -18.26 13.48
C ILE A 263 -5.51 -18.24 15.01
N SER A 264 -5.39 -17.06 15.64
CA SER A 264 -5.19 -16.94 17.10
C SER A 264 -6.43 -17.26 17.97
N ALA A 265 -7.22 -18.25 17.57
CA ALA A 265 -8.41 -18.80 18.19
C ALA A 265 -8.71 -20.18 17.54
N PRO A 266 -9.30 -21.14 18.27
CA PRO A 266 -9.40 -22.53 17.82
C PRO A 266 -10.02 -22.69 16.42
N ALA A 267 -9.56 -23.75 15.74
CA ALA A 267 -10.21 -24.31 14.56
C ALA A 267 -11.68 -24.68 14.87
N PRO A 268 -12.52 -24.95 13.85
CA PRO A 268 -13.85 -25.51 14.07
C PRO A 268 -13.72 -26.94 14.57
N ALA A 269 -13.49 -27.08 15.87
CA ALA A 269 -13.88 -28.28 16.58
C ALA A 269 -15.41 -28.40 16.43
N TRP A 270 -15.84 -29.37 15.63
CA TRP A 270 -17.22 -29.83 15.59
C TRP A 270 -17.49 -30.59 16.89
N THR A 271 -17.60 -29.86 17.99
CA THR A 271 -17.79 -30.44 19.31
C THR A 271 -19.16 -31.11 19.40
N PRO A 272 -19.34 -32.09 20.32
CA PRO A 272 -20.64 -32.74 20.53
C PRO A 272 -21.76 -31.73 20.81
N GLU A 273 -21.47 -30.64 21.51
CA GLU A 273 -22.43 -29.55 21.76
C GLU A 273 -22.78 -28.82 20.47
N ARG A 274 -21.80 -28.46 19.62
CA ARG A 274 -22.07 -27.77 18.35
C ARG A 274 -22.87 -28.65 17.38
N LEU A 275 -22.63 -29.96 17.36
CA LEU A 275 -23.41 -30.92 16.58
C LEU A 275 -24.82 -31.09 17.15
N ALA A 276 -25.00 -31.03 18.48
CA ALA A 276 -26.32 -31.02 19.10
C ALA A 276 -27.09 -29.71 18.79
N ASP A 277 -26.44 -28.54 18.85
CA ASP A 277 -27.02 -27.26 18.45
C ASP A 277 -27.47 -27.29 16.97
N LEU A 278 -26.65 -27.87 16.07
CA LEU A 278 -26.99 -28.06 14.66
C LEU A 278 -28.18 -29.01 14.45
N ARG A 279 -28.36 -30.03 15.30
CA ARG A 279 -29.53 -30.92 15.22
C ARG A 279 -30.80 -30.19 15.67
N ARG A 280 -30.74 -29.43 16.77
CA ARG A 280 -31.87 -28.62 17.30
C ARG A 280 -32.30 -27.46 16.41
N ILE A 281 -31.36 -26.83 15.69
CA ILE A 281 -31.70 -25.66 14.86
C ILE A 281 -32.41 -26.04 13.55
N ARG A 282 -32.24 -27.27 13.04
CA ARG A 282 -32.84 -27.69 11.76
C ARG A 282 -34.39 -27.65 11.79
N PRO A 283 -35.08 -28.21 12.81
CA PRO A 283 -36.53 -28.04 12.97
C PRO A 283 -36.96 -26.57 13.12
N LEU A 284 -36.22 -25.75 13.90
CA LEU A 284 -36.53 -24.32 14.08
C LEU A 284 -36.43 -23.54 12.75
N TRP A 285 -35.43 -23.86 11.92
CA TRP A 285 -35.29 -23.28 10.59
C TRP A 285 -36.39 -23.74 9.64
N MET A 286 -36.74 -25.04 9.63
CA MET A 286 -37.86 -25.55 8.82
C MET A 286 -39.20 -24.91 9.20
N ALA A 287 -39.46 -24.71 10.50
CA ALA A 287 -40.62 -23.96 10.97
C ALA A 287 -40.60 -22.50 10.51
N PHE A 288 -39.42 -21.86 10.49
CA PHE A 288 -39.26 -20.49 9.99
C PHE A 288 -39.54 -20.36 8.49
N GLU A 289 -39.04 -21.30 7.67
CA GLU A 289 -39.39 -21.36 6.24
C GLU A 289 -40.91 -21.52 6.04
N ALA A 290 -41.55 -22.44 6.78
CA ALA A 290 -42.99 -22.67 6.71
C ALA A 290 -43.82 -21.42 7.09
N ARG A 291 -43.53 -20.78 8.24
CA ARG A 291 -44.21 -19.53 8.64
C ARG A 291 -44.01 -18.38 7.67
N CYS A 292 -42.88 -18.35 6.95
CA CYS A 292 -42.66 -17.34 5.91
C CYS A 292 -43.46 -17.59 4.63
N GLU A 293 -43.83 -18.84 4.34
CA GLU A 293 -44.70 -19.17 3.20
C GLU A 293 -46.19 -18.95 3.55
N GLU A 294 -46.63 -19.34 4.76
CA GLU A 294 -47.97 -18.99 5.30
C GLU A 294 -48.25 -17.48 5.18
N LEU A 295 -47.25 -16.65 5.54
CA LEU A 295 -47.33 -15.18 5.42
C LEU A 295 -47.29 -14.63 3.99
N ARG A 296 -46.88 -15.43 3.00
CA ARG A 296 -46.88 -15.04 1.58
C ARG A 296 -48.20 -15.37 0.91
N ASP A 297 -48.80 -16.51 1.25
CA ASP A 297 -50.11 -16.91 0.76
C ASP A 297 -51.25 -16.10 1.42
N GLY A 298 -50.93 -15.38 2.51
CA GLY A 298 -51.80 -14.41 3.17
C GLY A 298 -52.54 -14.97 4.39
N ASP A 299 -52.38 -16.26 4.65
CA ASP A 299 -53.16 -17.02 5.61
C ASP A 299 -52.76 -16.72 7.06
N GLY A 300 -53.77 -16.41 7.89
CA GLY A 300 -53.91 -16.67 9.34
C GLY A 300 -52.85 -16.20 10.35
N THR A 301 -51.61 -15.94 9.95
CA THR A 301 -50.48 -15.65 10.84
C THR A 301 -50.68 -14.27 11.44
N GLY A 302 -51.03 -14.21 12.73
CA GLY A 302 -51.33 -12.98 13.43
C GLY A 302 -50.14 -12.02 13.56
N ALA A 303 -50.44 -10.76 13.84
CA ALA A 303 -49.44 -9.69 13.94
C ALA A 303 -48.43 -9.94 15.08
N GLU A 304 -48.83 -10.67 16.12
CA GLU A 304 -48.03 -11.04 17.29
C GLU A 304 -46.81 -11.93 16.97
N LYS A 305 -46.80 -12.63 15.83
CA LYS A 305 -45.68 -13.50 15.40
C LYS A 305 -44.61 -12.78 14.57
N LEU A 306 -44.95 -11.64 13.96
CA LEU A 306 -44.01 -10.87 13.14
C LEU A 306 -42.72 -10.43 13.88
N PRO A 307 -42.74 -10.06 15.18
CA PRO A 307 -41.52 -9.73 15.93
C PRO A 307 -40.50 -10.87 15.97
N GLY A 308 -40.93 -12.12 16.20
CA GLY A 308 -40.01 -13.26 16.22
C GLY A 308 -39.56 -13.71 14.83
N LEU A 309 -40.42 -13.58 13.82
CA LEU A 309 -40.05 -13.87 12.42
C LEU A 309 -39.03 -12.86 11.88
N LEU A 310 -39.14 -11.58 12.26
CA LEU A 310 -38.12 -10.56 11.99
C LEU A 310 -36.78 -10.93 12.66
N LEU A 311 -36.78 -11.33 13.94
CA LEU A 311 -35.56 -11.77 14.62
C LEU A 311 -34.97 -13.06 14.02
N ALA A 312 -35.81 -14.00 13.59
CA ALA A 312 -35.38 -15.22 12.92
C ALA A 312 -34.75 -14.94 11.54
N SER A 313 -35.35 -14.08 10.72
CA SER A 313 -34.79 -13.68 9.41
C SER A 313 -33.48 -12.91 9.55
N ALA A 314 -33.30 -12.15 10.63
CA ALA A 314 -32.01 -11.52 10.94
C ALA A 314 -30.90 -12.58 11.16
N VAL A 315 -31.23 -13.69 11.84
CA VAL A 315 -30.31 -14.80 12.11
C VAL A 315 -30.05 -15.64 10.86
N PHE A 316 -31.11 -16.11 10.19
CA PHE A 316 -31.02 -17.09 9.11
C PHE A 316 -30.68 -16.50 7.74
N ASP A 317 -31.26 -15.35 7.36
CA ASP A 317 -31.02 -14.73 6.05
C ASP A 317 -29.96 -13.61 6.13
N CYS A 318 -29.96 -12.78 7.19
CA CYS A 318 -29.09 -11.60 7.26
C CYS A 318 -27.72 -11.86 7.96
N GLY A 319 -27.51 -13.05 8.55
CA GLY A 319 -26.25 -13.40 9.20
C GLY A 319 -25.96 -12.66 10.52
N CYS A 320 -27.00 -12.27 11.26
CA CYS A 320 -26.91 -11.62 12.57
C CYS A 320 -26.63 -12.65 13.70
N LEU A 321 -25.47 -13.29 13.66
CA LEU A 321 -25.15 -14.48 14.47
C LEU A 321 -24.57 -14.18 15.86
N ALA A 322 -24.59 -12.92 16.30
CA ALA A 322 -24.08 -12.49 17.61
C ALA A 322 -25.22 -11.95 18.48
N ALA A 323 -25.33 -12.42 19.73
CA ALA A 323 -26.42 -12.06 20.63
C ALA A 323 -26.49 -10.55 20.93
N GLY A 324 -25.35 -9.86 20.96
CA GLY A 324 -25.30 -8.40 21.10
C GLY A 324 -25.82 -7.66 19.86
N ASP A 325 -25.62 -8.22 18.67
CA ASP A 325 -25.99 -7.60 17.38
C ASP A 325 -27.48 -7.80 17.13
N LEU A 326 -28.00 -8.99 17.47
CA LEU A 326 -29.43 -9.26 17.52
C LEU A 326 -30.15 -8.40 18.58
N ALA A 327 -29.51 -8.11 19.71
CA ALA A 327 -30.05 -7.19 20.72
C ALA A 327 -30.12 -5.73 20.24
N VAL A 328 -29.08 -5.24 19.55
CA VAL A 328 -29.10 -3.90 18.94
C VAL A 328 -30.12 -3.85 17.79
N PHE A 329 -30.25 -4.92 17.01
CA PHE A 329 -31.28 -5.03 15.96
C PHE A 329 -32.71 -5.05 16.55
N ALA A 330 -32.96 -5.80 17.63
CA ALA A 330 -34.24 -5.79 18.34
C ALA A 330 -34.60 -4.41 18.87
N GLN A 331 -33.60 -3.61 19.29
CA GLN A 331 -33.84 -2.21 19.63
C GLN A 331 -34.12 -1.33 18.40
N TRP A 332 -33.36 -1.49 17.29
CA TRP A 332 -33.62 -0.77 16.04
C TRP A 332 -35.03 -1.05 15.52
N LEU A 333 -35.50 -2.31 15.57
CA LEU A 333 -36.89 -2.67 15.24
C LEU A 333 -37.94 -1.95 16.09
N SER A 334 -37.62 -1.63 17.35
CA SER A 334 -38.55 -1.00 18.29
C SER A 334 -38.72 0.51 18.11
N GLN A 335 -37.88 1.14 17.28
CA GLN A 335 -37.92 2.57 16.97
C GLN A 335 -38.85 2.83 15.77
N PRO A 336 -39.88 3.68 15.88
CA PRO A 336 -40.79 3.98 14.77
C PRO A 336 -40.09 4.77 13.64
N ASP A 337 -39.06 5.53 14.01
CA ASP A 337 -38.19 6.37 13.18
C ASP A 337 -36.98 5.63 12.60
N ALA A 338 -36.85 4.31 12.82
CA ALA A 338 -35.69 3.55 12.41
C ALA A 338 -35.48 3.51 10.88
N VAL A 339 -34.46 4.24 10.44
CA VAL A 339 -34.06 4.41 9.03
C VAL A 339 -33.42 3.15 8.44
N LEU A 340 -33.80 2.85 7.20
CA LEU A 340 -33.13 1.95 6.27
C LEU A 340 -32.24 2.76 5.33
N HIS A 341 -30.97 2.37 5.16
CA HIS A 341 -30.07 3.02 4.22
C HIS A 341 -30.04 2.26 2.89
N HIS A 342 -30.12 2.99 1.78
CA HIS A 342 -30.12 2.44 0.43
C HIS A 342 -29.24 3.29 -0.48
N ALA A 343 -28.48 2.67 -1.38
CA ALA A 343 -27.75 3.35 -2.45
C ALA A 343 -27.91 2.57 -3.74
N SER A 344 -27.79 3.24 -4.90
CA SER A 344 -27.99 2.56 -6.19
C SER A 344 -27.09 1.33 -6.33
N ALA A 345 -27.68 0.21 -6.75
CA ALA A 345 -27.11 -1.15 -6.79
C ALA A 345 -26.70 -1.79 -5.44
N PHE A 346 -26.64 -1.07 -4.32
CA PHE A 346 -26.27 -1.65 -3.02
C PHE A 346 -27.45 -2.40 -2.37
N PRO A 347 -27.20 -3.55 -1.71
CA PRO A 347 -28.16 -4.12 -0.77
C PRO A 347 -28.45 -3.12 0.36
N VAL A 348 -29.70 -3.07 0.79
CA VAL A 348 -30.19 -2.16 1.85
C VAL A 348 -29.56 -2.53 3.18
N TRP A 349 -29.19 -1.54 3.99
CA TRP A 349 -28.50 -1.77 5.26
C TRP A 349 -28.98 -0.93 6.43
N ILE A 350 -28.57 -1.35 7.62
CA ILE A 350 -28.69 -0.62 8.87
C ILE A 350 -27.35 -0.65 9.61
N ASP A 351 -27.08 0.39 10.40
CA ASP A 351 -25.85 0.55 11.18
C ASP A 351 -26.11 0.19 12.66
N LEU A 352 -25.64 -0.98 13.08
CA LEU A 352 -25.73 -1.47 14.45
C LEU A 352 -24.61 -0.83 15.29
N LEU A 353 -24.97 0.17 16.09
CA LEU A 353 -24.05 0.97 16.92
C LEU A 353 -23.99 0.43 18.35
N HIS A 354 -22.94 -0.33 18.68
CA HIS A 354 -22.76 -0.91 20.01
C HIS A 354 -22.06 0.07 20.94
N ARG A 355 -22.64 0.33 22.13
CA ARG A 355 -22.17 1.35 23.07
C ARG A 355 -21.94 0.82 24.49
N ASN A 356 -21.11 1.54 25.24
CA ASN A 356 -20.85 1.32 26.67
C ASN A 356 -22.09 1.62 27.54
N ARG A 357 -23.08 0.70 27.60
CA ARG A 357 -24.22 0.87 28.54
C ARG A 357 -23.83 0.46 29.97
N PRO A 358 -24.15 1.27 30.99
CA PRO A 358 -24.16 0.79 32.36
C PRO A 358 -25.24 -0.28 32.51
N ALA A 359 -24.88 -1.44 33.05
CA ALA A 359 -25.87 -2.46 33.40
C ALA A 359 -26.75 -1.94 34.54
N ARG A 360 -28.06 -2.20 34.50
CA ARG A 360 -29.01 -1.72 35.51
C ARG A 360 -28.56 -2.18 36.91
N GLY A 361 -28.18 -1.24 37.78
CA GLY A 361 -27.63 -1.50 39.11
C GLY A 361 -26.09 -1.53 39.24
N ARG A 362 -25.30 -1.47 38.15
CA ARG A 362 -23.83 -1.33 38.20
C ARG A 362 -23.40 0.13 37.97
N ARG A 363 -22.65 0.70 38.93
CA ARG A 363 -22.12 2.08 38.85
C ARG A 363 -21.14 2.35 37.70
N ARG A 364 -20.49 1.32 37.12
CA ARG A 364 -19.50 1.46 36.03
C ARG A 364 -19.94 0.61 34.83
N ALA A 365 -19.92 1.20 33.63
CA ALA A 365 -20.23 0.49 32.40
C ALA A 365 -19.12 -0.51 32.03
N VAL A 366 -19.50 -1.60 31.35
CA VAL A 366 -18.52 -2.53 30.77
C VAL A 366 -17.86 -1.85 29.58
N ARG A 367 -16.52 -1.76 29.57
CA ARG A 367 -15.75 -1.12 28.49
C ARG A 367 -15.85 -1.93 27.19
N LEU A 368 -16.11 -1.24 26.08
CA LEU A 368 -15.96 -1.77 24.72
C LEU A 368 -14.51 -2.25 24.55
N PRO A 369 -14.29 -3.45 23.98
CA PRO A 369 -12.95 -3.99 23.80
C PRO A 369 -12.17 -3.30 22.68
N ALA A 370 -12.85 -2.50 21.84
CA ALA A 370 -12.32 -1.60 20.82
C ALA A 370 -13.43 -0.63 20.40
N VAL A 371 -13.06 0.53 19.85
CA VAL A 371 -13.98 1.57 19.36
C VAL A 371 -13.71 1.78 17.87
N SER A 372 -14.74 1.97 17.04
CA SER A 372 -14.59 2.20 15.59
C SER A 372 -15.05 3.59 15.13
N GLY A 373 -15.73 4.35 15.99
CA GLY A 373 -16.20 5.71 15.74
C GLY A 373 -16.79 6.33 17.02
N MET A 374 -17.13 7.61 16.97
CA MET A 374 -17.77 8.34 18.06
C MET A 374 -18.84 9.28 17.50
N ASP A 375 -19.86 9.59 18.30
CA ASP A 375 -20.91 10.57 18.03
C ASP A 375 -21.34 11.26 19.34
N GLU A 376 -22.38 12.10 19.29
CA GLU A 376 -22.98 12.81 20.43
C GLU A 376 -23.32 11.91 21.62
N THR A 377 -23.65 10.63 21.36
CA THR A 377 -23.96 9.63 22.39
C THR A 377 -22.76 8.75 22.77
N GLY A 378 -21.55 9.19 22.43
CA GLY A 378 -20.28 8.63 22.84
C GLY A 378 -19.69 7.58 21.89
N PRO A 379 -18.61 6.89 22.30
CA PRO A 379 -17.89 5.93 21.47
C PRO A 379 -18.71 4.67 21.18
N PHE A 380 -18.61 4.19 19.94
CA PHE A 380 -19.28 2.98 19.46
C PHE A 380 -18.36 1.99 18.75
N ALA A 381 -18.79 0.73 18.71
CA ALA A 381 -18.29 -0.31 17.81
C ALA A 381 -19.37 -0.65 16.78
N LEU A 382 -19.12 -0.35 15.51
CA LEU A 382 -20.10 -0.46 14.42
C LEU A 382 -20.06 -1.83 13.74
N ARG A 383 -21.25 -2.36 13.45
CA ARG A 383 -21.50 -3.44 12.50
C ARG A 383 -22.55 -2.98 11.49
N ARG A 384 -22.33 -3.20 10.19
CA ARG A 384 -23.37 -3.03 9.17
C ARG A 384 -24.14 -4.34 9.03
N LEU A 385 -25.48 -4.27 9.05
CA LEU A 385 -26.33 -5.42 8.72
C LEU A 385 -27.06 -5.11 7.42
N PHE A 386 -26.72 -5.85 6.37
CA PHE A 386 -27.43 -5.80 5.09
C PHE A 386 -28.63 -6.75 5.13
N LEU A 387 -29.76 -6.30 4.58
CA LEU A 387 -31.05 -6.97 4.74
C LEU A 387 -31.41 -7.79 3.50
N ASP A 388 -31.82 -9.04 3.71
CA ASP A 388 -32.36 -9.93 2.69
C ASP A 388 -33.78 -9.50 2.25
N ARG A 389 -34.24 -9.93 1.06
CA ARG A 389 -35.61 -9.67 0.59
C ARG A 389 -36.68 -10.06 1.62
N ARG A 390 -36.53 -11.23 2.26
CA ARG A 390 -37.49 -11.77 3.24
C ARG A 390 -37.62 -10.86 4.46
N MET A 391 -36.52 -10.26 4.91
CA MET A 391 -36.52 -9.24 5.96
C MET A 391 -37.31 -8.00 5.54
N LEU A 392 -37.12 -7.51 4.30
CA LEU A 392 -37.87 -6.37 3.78
C LEU A 392 -39.38 -6.69 3.63
N ASP A 393 -39.73 -7.90 3.19
CA ASP A 393 -41.12 -8.36 3.13
C ASP A 393 -41.78 -8.40 4.53
N LEU A 394 -41.10 -8.96 5.53
CA LEU A 394 -41.59 -9.02 6.92
C LEU A 394 -41.72 -7.61 7.54
N LEU A 395 -40.77 -6.71 7.27
CA LEU A 395 -40.86 -5.30 7.69
C LEU A 395 -42.07 -4.60 7.04
N ALA A 396 -42.30 -4.82 5.74
CA ALA A 396 -43.44 -4.27 5.01
C ALA A 396 -44.79 -4.89 5.44
N GLN A 397 -44.79 -6.10 6.00
CA GLN A 397 -45.97 -6.69 6.65
C GLN A 397 -46.22 -6.08 8.03
N ALA A 398 -45.20 -5.97 8.88
CA ALA A 398 -45.31 -5.37 10.21
C ALA A 398 -45.78 -3.90 10.16
N GLN A 399 -45.30 -3.13 9.18
CA GLN A 399 -45.73 -1.75 8.94
C GLN A 399 -47.21 -1.69 8.49
N ARG A 400 -47.62 -2.52 7.51
CA ARG A 400 -49.01 -2.58 7.03
C ARG A 400 -50.02 -3.09 8.06
N ARG A 401 -49.57 -3.91 9.02
CA ARG A 401 -50.40 -4.47 10.12
C ARG A 401 -50.27 -3.68 11.43
N HIS A 402 -49.59 -2.53 11.43
CA HIS A 402 -49.34 -1.69 12.61
C HIS A 402 -48.84 -2.46 13.84
N THR A 403 -47.97 -3.46 13.63
CA THR A 403 -47.48 -4.36 14.68
C THR A 403 -46.65 -3.60 15.72
N ASP A 404 -46.97 -3.74 17.02
CA ASP A 404 -46.21 -3.07 18.07
C ASP A 404 -44.84 -3.73 18.31
N LEU A 405 -43.81 -3.16 17.69
CA LEU A 405 -42.42 -3.55 17.90
C LEU A 405 -41.81 -2.92 19.17
N ARG A 406 -42.49 -2.00 19.87
CA ARG A 406 -41.95 -1.31 21.07
C ARG A 406 -41.65 -2.27 22.23
N GLY A 407 -42.33 -3.43 22.28
CA GLY A 407 -42.02 -4.51 23.22
C GLY A 407 -40.57 -5.03 23.10
N LEU A 408 -40.00 -5.04 21.89
CA LEU A 408 -38.62 -5.48 21.64
C LEU A 408 -37.59 -4.61 22.35
N ALA A 409 -37.86 -3.31 22.56
CA ALA A 409 -36.97 -2.41 23.30
C ALA A 409 -36.67 -2.95 24.70
N ARG A 410 -37.71 -3.40 25.41
CA ARG A 410 -37.63 -3.92 26.79
C ARG A 410 -36.88 -5.24 26.83
N ASN A 411 -37.14 -6.10 25.84
CA ASN A 411 -36.59 -7.46 25.75
C ASN A 411 -35.16 -7.52 25.17
N SER A 412 -34.71 -6.49 24.44
CA SER A 412 -33.34 -6.38 23.88
C SER A 412 -32.23 -6.64 24.91
N THR A 413 -32.44 -6.26 26.17
CA THR A 413 -31.46 -6.44 27.26
C THR A 413 -31.45 -7.85 27.87
N ARG A 414 -32.35 -8.75 27.44
CA ARG A 414 -32.59 -10.08 28.02
C ARG A 414 -32.51 -11.13 26.92
N THR A 415 -31.36 -11.80 26.80
CA THR A 415 -31.11 -12.85 25.79
C THR A 415 -32.19 -13.94 25.78
N GLY A 416 -32.65 -14.38 26.96
CA GLY A 416 -33.75 -15.35 27.08
C GLY A 416 -35.09 -14.84 26.52
N ALA A 417 -35.40 -13.55 26.65
CA ALA A 417 -36.64 -12.99 26.12
C ALA A 417 -36.62 -12.89 24.59
N LEU A 418 -35.47 -12.53 23.99
CA LEU A 418 -35.30 -12.57 22.53
C LEU A 418 -35.40 -14.01 21.99
N PHE A 419 -34.92 -14.99 22.74
CA PHE A 419 -35.06 -16.41 22.39
C PHE A 419 -36.52 -16.88 22.44
N SER A 420 -37.26 -16.60 23.52
CA SER A 420 -38.69 -16.91 23.61
C SER A 420 -39.47 -16.31 22.44
N ILE A 421 -39.32 -15.01 22.17
CA ILE A 421 -40.04 -14.32 21.07
C ILE A 421 -39.82 -15.02 19.72
N ILE A 422 -38.62 -15.55 19.44
CA ILE A 422 -38.35 -16.33 18.22
C ILE A 422 -39.12 -17.66 18.25
N CYS A 423 -39.00 -18.45 19.31
CA CYS A 423 -39.66 -19.76 19.42
C CYS A 423 -41.19 -19.65 19.44
N ASP A 424 -41.75 -18.73 20.23
CA ASP A 424 -43.19 -18.49 20.38
C ASP A 424 -43.83 -18.11 19.03
N SER A 425 -43.09 -17.39 18.17
CA SER A 425 -43.54 -16.98 16.84
C SER A 425 -43.51 -18.10 15.80
N LEU A 426 -42.72 -19.15 16.03
CA LEU A 426 -42.54 -20.29 15.13
C LEU A 426 -43.48 -21.44 15.49
N GLY A 427 -43.64 -21.70 16.79
CA GLY A 427 -44.53 -22.72 17.36
C GLY A 427 -43.79 -23.73 18.24
N PRO A 428 -44.51 -24.74 18.77
CA PRO A 428 -43.91 -25.81 19.55
C PRO A 428 -42.93 -26.65 18.72
N LEU A 429 -41.88 -27.15 19.39
CA LEU A 429 -40.85 -28.03 18.84
C LEU A 429 -40.47 -29.08 19.88
N ASP A 430 -40.03 -30.27 19.43
CA ASP A 430 -39.75 -31.41 20.31
C ASP A 430 -38.41 -31.29 21.08
N ASP A 431 -37.36 -30.73 20.46
CA ASP A 431 -36.07 -30.41 21.08
C ASP A 431 -35.56 -29.04 20.59
N PRO A 432 -36.15 -27.91 21.03
CA PRO A 432 -35.69 -26.57 20.68
C PRO A 432 -34.30 -26.27 21.28
N PRO A 433 -33.51 -25.35 20.70
CA PRO A 433 -32.26 -24.89 21.31
C PRO A 433 -32.47 -24.43 22.76
N ARG A 434 -31.52 -24.72 23.65
CA ARG A 434 -31.72 -24.49 25.10
C ARG A 434 -31.77 -23.02 25.53
N ASP A 435 -31.14 -22.15 24.75
CA ASP A 435 -31.11 -20.70 24.96
C ASP A 435 -30.72 -19.99 23.64
N LEU A 436 -30.63 -18.65 23.69
CA LEU A 436 -30.18 -17.85 22.54
C LEU A 436 -28.74 -18.20 22.08
N ARG A 437 -27.87 -18.68 22.97
CA ARG A 437 -26.50 -19.04 22.64
C ARG A 437 -26.46 -20.33 21.85
N ALA A 438 -27.23 -21.34 22.24
CA ALA A 438 -27.45 -22.58 21.49
C ALA A 438 -28.11 -22.30 20.14
N LEU A 439 -29.13 -21.42 20.10
CA LEU A 439 -29.79 -21.00 18.85
C LEU A 439 -28.78 -20.39 17.87
N LEU A 440 -28.01 -19.39 18.30
CA LEU A 440 -27.04 -18.72 17.43
C LEU A 440 -25.83 -19.61 17.09
N SER A 441 -25.41 -20.48 18.01
CA SER A 441 -24.37 -21.51 17.78
C SER A 441 -24.79 -22.50 16.70
N GLY A 442 -26.03 -23.00 16.80
CA GLY A 442 -26.68 -23.86 15.81
C GLY A 442 -26.86 -23.16 14.47
N ALA A 443 -27.38 -21.93 14.44
CA ALA A 443 -27.55 -21.17 13.20
C ALA A 443 -26.20 -20.89 12.50
N THR A 444 -25.14 -20.60 13.27
CA THR A 444 -23.77 -20.49 12.73
C THR A 444 -23.30 -21.80 12.12
N ALA A 445 -23.57 -22.94 12.77
CA ALA A 445 -23.26 -24.27 12.24
C ALA A 445 -24.08 -24.60 10.99
N LEU A 446 -25.38 -24.29 10.97
CA LEU A 446 -26.29 -24.52 9.85
C LEU A 446 -25.79 -23.78 8.60
N LEU A 447 -25.46 -22.50 8.74
CA LEU A 447 -24.88 -21.70 7.66
C LEU A 447 -23.50 -22.22 7.21
N GLU A 448 -22.63 -22.67 8.13
CA GLU A 448 -21.36 -23.34 7.76
C GLU A 448 -21.57 -24.68 7.01
N THR A 449 -22.67 -25.41 7.26
CA THR A 449 -23.00 -26.66 6.52
C THR A 449 -23.65 -26.45 5.16
N ARG A 450 -24.06 -25.23 4.80
CA ARG A 450 -24.64 -24.94 3.48
C ARG A 450 -23.56 -25.07 2.39
N PRO A 451 -23.78 -25.81 1.29
CA PRO A 451 -22.83 -25.86 0.16
C PRO A 451 -22.53 -24.49 -0.47
N ASP A 452 -23.46 -23.54 -0.33
CA ASP A 452 -23.35 -22.17 -0.81
C ASP A 452 -22.95 -21.15 0.28
N GLY A 453 -22.79 -21.59 1.53
CA GLY A 453 -22.70 -20.75 2.72
C GLY A 453 -21.36 -20.05 2.98
N PRO A 454 -21.26 -19.34 4.12
CA PRO A 454 -20.03 -18.72 4.59
C PRO A 454 -18.97 -19.77 4.95
N ASP A 455 -17.69 -19.48 4.66
CA ASP A 455 -16.60 -20.24 5.29
C ASP A 455 -16.53 -19.95 6.79
N HIS A 456 -15.92 -20.85 7.58
CA HIS A 456 -15.82 -20.73 9.03
C HIS A 456 -15.28 -19.38 9.53
N THR A 457 -14.41 -18.71 8.76
CA THR A 457 -13.91 -17.36 9.08
C THR A 457 -14.99 -16.32 8.89
N THR A 458 -15.71 -16.35 7.76
CA THR A 458 -16.87 -15.48 7.50
C THR A 458 -17.99 -15.72 8.51
N ALA A 459 -18.28 -16.97 8.86
CA ALA A 459 -19.25 -17.34 9.89
C ALA A 459 -18.81 -16.84 11.29
N ARG A 460 -17.51 -16.88 11.61
CA ARG A 460 -16.97 -16.30 12.85
C ARG A 460 -16.95 -14.77 12.87
N LEU A 461 -16.77 -14.11 11.73
CA LEU A 461 -16.94 -12.65 11.61
C LEU A 461 -18.42 -12.26 11.78
N ALA A 462 -19.35 -13.08 11.29
CA ALA A 462 -20.79 -12.92 11.49
C ALA A 462 -21.23 -13.16 12.94
N ALA A 463 -20.67 -14.18 13.61
CA ALA A 463 -20.91 -14.47 15.02
C ALA A 463 -20.06 -13.62 16.00
N ARG A 464 -19.34 -12.60 15.51
CA ARG A 464 -18.35 -11.79 16.25
C ARG A 464 -17.35 -12.57 17.11
N ARG A 465 -17.08 -13.82 16.73
CA ARG A 465 -15.97 -14.65 17.22
C ARG A 465 -14.63 -14.25 16.58
N MET A 466 -14.65 -13.25 15.69
CA MET A 466 -13.52 -12.39 15.30
C MET A 466 -14.06 -10.95 15.24
N ARG A 467 -13.29 -9.98 15.77
CA ARG A 467 -13.72 -8.59 15.97
C ARG A 467 -13.48 -7.73 14.72
N THR A 468 -14.38 -7.77 13.74
CA THR A 468 -14.38 -6.80 12.61
C THR A 468 -15.28 -5.61 12.90
N PHE A 469 -15.06 -4.49 12.20
CA PHE A 469 -15.73 -3.21 12.40
C PHE A 469 -16.07 -2.59 11.05
N GLY A 470 -17.34 -2.25 10.85
CA GLY A 470 -17.78 -1.55 9.65
C GLY A 470 -17.19 -0.14 9.56
N PHE A 471 -17.05 0.39 8.34
CA PHE A 471 -16.61 1.77 8.14
C PHE A 471 -17.60 2.78 8.75
N THR A 472 -17.06 3.84 9.39
CA THR A 472 -17.83 4.90 10.07
C THR A 472 -18.96 5.41 9.19
N PRO A 473 -20.14 5.77 9.73
CA PRO A 473 -21.28 6.13 8.88
C PRO A 473 -20.95 7.28 7.93
N ALA A 474 -20.21 8.30 8.40
CA ALA A 474 -19.71 9.39 7.58
C ALA A 474 -18.79 8.91 6.43
N SER A 475 -17.73 8.14 6.71
CA SER A 475 -16.82 7.69 5.65
C SER A 475 -17.43 6.66 4.69
N TRP A 476 -18.40 5.86 5.15
CA TRP A 476 -19.16 4.94 4.30
C TRP A 476 -20.10 5.69 3.35
N MET A 477 -20.84 6.67 3.88
CA MET A 477 -21.71 7.55 3.10
C MET A 477 -20.90 8.37 2.09
N ALA A 478 -19.72 8.88 2.46
CA ALA A 478 -18.82 9.61 1.56
C ALA A 478 -18.11 8.72 0.52
N ALA A 479 -17.95 7.41 0.78
CA ALA A 479 -17.38 6.47 -0.19
C ALA A 479 -18.41 5.97 -1.22
N ILE A 480 -19.70 5.98 -0.89
CA ILE A 480 -20.78 5.56 -1.81
C ILE A 480 -21.41 6.77 -2.50
N GLY A 481 -21.79 7.77 -1.72
CA GLY A 481 -22.44 8.98 -2.17
C GLY A 481 -21.47 10.06 -2.63
N ALA A 482 -22.01 11.20 -3.06
CA ALA A 482 -21.23 12.43 -3.09
C ALA A 482 -20.93 12.88 -1.64
N PRO A 483 -19.73 13.40 -1.33
CA PRO A 483 -19.59 14.29 -0.19
C PRO A 483 -20.51 15.50 -0.39
N GLY A 484 -20.97 16.11 0.71
CA GLY A 484 -21.82 17.31 0.65
C GLY A 484 -21.16 18.40 -0.19
N SER A 485 -21.95 19.16 -0.94
CA SER A 485 -21.47 20.10 -1.97
C SER A 485 -20.92 21.41 -1.38
N GLY A 486 -19.93 21.30 -0.48
CA GLY A 486 -19.01 22.40 -0.22
C GLY A 486 -18.25 22.69 -1.51
N THR A 487 -18.40 23.90 -2.03
CA THR A 487 -17.70 24.38 -3.21
C THR A 487 -16.23 24.65 -2.87
N LEU A 488 -15.39 24.83 -3.89
CA LEU A 488 -14.01 25.28 -3.69
C LEU A 488 -13.95 26.65 -2.98
N ALA A 489 -14.96 27.51 -3.16
CA ALA A 489 -15.03 28.81 -2.48
C ALA A 489 -15.32 28.67 -0.98
N ASP A 490 -16.13 27.68 -0.57
CA ASP A 490 -16.40 27.41 0.85
C ASP A 490 -15.13 26.91 1.58
N ALA A 491 -14.22 26.25 0.85
CA ALA A 491 -12.91 25.86 1.36
C ALA A 491 -11.89 27.02 1.38
N GLU A 492 -12.04 28.04 0.53
CA GLU A 492 -11.22 29.26 0.57
C GLU A 492 -11.64 30.21 1.71
N GLY A 493 -12.91 30.15 2.15
CA GLY A 493 -13.38 30.80 3.39
C GLY A 493 -12.87 30.13 4.68
N ALA A 494 -12.39 28.89 4.62
CA ALA A 494 -11.86 28.14 5.76
C ALA A 494 -10.35 28.37 5.96
N ASP A 495 -9.99 29.61 6.32
CA ASP A 495 -8.63 30.14 6.58
C ASP A 495 -7.45 29.24 6.16
N ALA A 496 -7.09 29.34 4.87
CA ALA A 496 -5.96 28.64 4.30
C ALA A 496 -4.60 29.03 4.94
N GLY A 497 -4.54 30.12 5.72
CA GLY A 497 -3.36 30.48 6.51
C GLY A 497 -3.02 29.45 7.59
N GLY A 498 -4.03 28.85 8.22
CA GLY A 498 -3.84 27.85 9.28
C GLY A 498 -3.32 26.48 8.81
N ILE A 499 -3.44 26.16 7.51
CA ILE A 499 -3.17 24.81 6.98
C ILE A 499 -1.70 24.62 6.54
N LEU A 500 -0.95 25.71 6.33
CA LEU A 500 0.48 25.64 6.02
C LEU A 500 1.38 25.52 7.26
N ASP A 501 0.88 25.84 8.45
CA ASP A 501 1.64 25.74 9.71
C ASP A 501 1.48 24.37 10.39
N LEU A 502 1.42 23.30 9.59
CA LEU A 502 1.62 21.92 10.03
C LEU A 502 3.09 21.69 10.41
N ASN A 503 3.49 22.31 11.51
CA ASN A 503 4.70 21.98 12.24
C ASN A 503 4.74 20.47 12.55
N PRO A 504 5.94 19.85 12.61
CA PRO A 504 6.07 18.51 13.18
C PRO A 504 5.43 18.54 14.57
N PRO A 505 4.56 17.56 14.88
CA PRO A 505 3.34 17.72 15.68
C PRO A 505 3.49 18.77 16.76
N SER A 506 2.76 19.88 16.57
CA SER A 506 3.03 21.18 17.15
C SER A 506 3.58 21.12 18.57
N ALA A 507 4.65 21.86 18.81
CA ALA A 507 5.12 22.15 20.16
C ALA A 507 4.14 23.12 20.84
N GLU A 508 2.90 22.65 21.06
CA GLU A 508 2.02 23.15 22.12
C GLU A 508 2.88 23.29 23.37
N THR A 509 2.91 24.51 23.92
CA THR A 509 4.09 25.08 24.57
C THR A 509 4.77 24.05 25.49
N PRO A 510 6.00 23.60 25.16
CA PRO A 510 6.68 22.60 25.97
C PRO A 510 6.77 23.15 27.40
N PRO A 511 6.47 22.33 28.44
CA PRO A 511 6.34 22.81 29.81
C PRO A 511 7.60 23.60 30.18
N THR A 512 7.44 24.91 30.43
CA THR A 512 8.53 25.90 30.47
C THR A 512 9.33 25.82 31.76
N GLY A 513 9.96 24.67 31.98
CA GLY A 513 10.99 24.45 32.97
C GLY A 513 12.34 24.87 32.41
N GLU A 514 13.11 25.61 33.22
CA GLU A 514 14.38 26.26 32.86
C GLU A 514 15.39 25.32 32.17
N ILE A 515 15.30 24.01 32.39
CA ILE A 515 16.18 22.97 31.84
C ILE A 515 15.97 22.70 30.35
N LEU A 516 14.77 22.92 29.80
CA LEU A 516 14.52 22.64 28.38
C LEU A 516 15.30 23.59 27.47
N ASP A 517 15.55 24.82 27.92
CA ASP A 517 16.35 25.83 27.24
C ASP A 517 17.86 25.69 27.51
N ARG A 518 18.27 24.85 28.48
CA ARG A 518 19.69 24.61 28.77
C ARG A 518 20.36 23.80 27.67
N THR A 519 21.61 24.16 27.39
CA THR A 519 22.45 23.61 26.31
C THR A 519 22.60 22.09 26.36
N TRP A 520 22.49 21.45 27.53
CA TRP A 520 22.56 20.00 27.70
C TRP A 520 21.33 19.26 27.14
N PHE A 521 20.11 19.77 27.38
CA PHE A 521 18.90 19.18 26.79
C PHE A 521 18.91 19.32 25.27
N VAL A 522 19.24 20.52 24.77
CA VAL A 522 19.44 20.79 23.33
C VAL A 522 20.52 19.86 22.73
N SER A 523 21.59 19.57 23.46
CA SER A 523 22.63 18.62 23.03
C SER A 523 22.13 17.18 22.97
N LEU A 524 21.41 16.70 23.99
CA LEU A 524 20.80 15.36 24.01
C LEU A 524 19.78 15.19 22.87
N GLN A 525 18.87 16.15 22.73
CA GLN A 525 17.91 16.26 21.63
C GLN A 525 18.66 16.24 20.28
N GLY A 526 19.73 17.02 20.12
CA GLY A 526 20.58 17.06 18.93
C GLY A 526 21.33 15.74 18.64
N ALA A 527 21.65 14.93 19.66
CA ALA A 527 22.24 13.60 19.52
C ALA A 527 21.21 12.53 19.10
N VAL A 528 19.98 12.58 19.65
CA VAL A 528 18.86 11.70 19.30
C VAL A 528 18.25 12.06 17.93
N TYR A 529 18.17 13.35 17.62
CA TYR A 529 17.70 13.93 16.37
C TYR A 529 18.78 14.84 15.77
N PRO A 530 19.57 14.39 14.77
CA PRO A 530 20.50 15.26 14.08
C PRO A 530 19.75 16.44 13.44
N PRO A 531 20.34 17.64 13.38
CA PRO A 531 19.73 18.79 12.74
C PRO A 531 19.42 18.44 11.28
N ARG A 532 18.13 18.35 10.96
CA ARG A 532 17.67 18.11 9.59
C ARG A 532 17.90 19.39 8.80
N SER A 533 18.62 19.29 7.69
CA SER A 533 18.59 20.35 6.68
C SER A 533 17.16 20.46 6.14
N ALA A 534 16.52 21.61 6.39
CA ALA A 534 15.19 21.90 5.88
C ALA A 534 15.24 22.13 4.36
N ARG A 535 15.23 21.04 3.58
CA ARG A 535 14.98 21.15 2.14
C ARG A 535 13.54 21.60 1.91
N ALA A 536 13.37 22.53 0.97
CA ALA A 536 12.06 22.91 0.45
C ALA A 536 11.42 21.77 -0.37
N ASP A 537 12.21 20.90 -1.01
CA ASP A 537 11.69 19.69 -1.63
C ASP A 537 11.29 18.63 -0.59
N MET A 538 10.33 17.77 -0.91
CA MET A 538 9.81 16.74 0.00
C MET A 538 10.81 15.60 0.30
N THR A 539 12.08 15.72 -0.08
CA THR A 539 13.08 14.64 0.01
C THR A 539 13.83 14.63 1.33
N SER A 540 14.65 13.60 1.53
CA SER A 540 15.61 13.48 2.63
C SER A 540 16.93 12.87 2.12
N ASP A 541 18.06 13.47 2.51
CA ASP A 541 19.40 12.88 2.33
C ASP A 541 19.75 11.84 3.40
N ASP A 542 18.87 11.65 4.42
CA ASP A 542 19.17 10.91 5.64
C ASP A 542 19.51 9.43 5.35
N ARG A 543 20.79 9.11 5.41
CA ARG A 543 21.23 7.73 5.60
C ARG A 543 20.70 7.25 6.95
N LYS A 544 20.13 6.04 6.98
CA LYS A 544 19.61 5.40 8.20
C LYS A 544 20.61 5.54 9.37
N MET A 545 20.22 6.26 10.42
CA MET A 545 20.96 6.27 11.68
C MET A 545 20.98 4.85 12.28
N SER A 546 22.16 4.24 12.36
CA SER A 546 22.35 2.94 13.00
C SER A 546 22.39 3.06 14.52
N PRO A 547 22.03 1.99 15.28
CA PRO A 547 22.22 1.96 16.73
C PRO A 547 23.65 2.32 17.14
N ALA A 548 24.67 1.75 16.49
CA ALA A 548 26.07 2.09 16.74
C ALA A 548 26.42 3.57 16.50
N MET A 549 25.75 4.25 15.56
CA MET A 549 25.93 5.70 15.37
C MET A 549 25.25 6.49 16.49
N LEU A 550 24.05 6.11 16.94
CA LEU A 550 23.40 6.79 18.06
C LEU A 550 24.16 6.58 19.36
N VAL A 551 24.57 5.34 19.67
CA VAL A 551 25.45 5.00 20.81
C VAL A 551 26.73 5.85 20.78
N ARG A 552 27.40 5.95 19.62
CA ARG A 552 28.57 6.84 19.48
C ARG A 552 28.21 8.30 19.77
N ARG A 553 27.11 8.84 19.21
CA ARG A 553 26.70 10.23 19.44
C ARG A 553 26.40 10.51 20.91
N LEU A 554 25.70 9.60 21.59
CA LEU A 554 25.40 9.68 23.02
C LEU A 554 26.67 9.67 23.88
N HIS A 555 27.65 8.80 23.59
CA HIS A 555 28.92 8.82 24.31
C HIS A 555 29.79 10.06 24.03
N THR A 556 29.62 10.73 22.87
CA THR A 556 30.39 11.94 22.50
C THR A 556 29.74 13.26 22.91
N LEU A 557 28.72 13.25 23.78
CA LEU A 557 28.13 14.47 24.32
C LEU A 557 29.12 15.19 25.26
N PRO A 558 29.21 16.53 25.25
CA PRO A 558 30.11 17.28 26.14
C PRO A 558 29.58 17.31 27.58
N ASP A 559 30.51 17.44 28.53
CA ASP A 559 30.30 17.78 29.95
C ASP A 559 29.26 16.95 30.71
N GLN A 560 29.08 15.69 30.27
CA GLN A 560 28.15 14.70 30.81
C GLN A 560 28.18 14.46 32.32
N GLN A 561 29.27 14.85 33.00
CA GLN A 561 29.43 14.76 34.46
C GLN A 561 28.56 15.80 35.19
N ASN A 562 28.35 16.96 34.57
CA ASN A 562 27.64 18.12 35.15
C ASN A 562 26.17 18.18 34.71
N TRP A 563 25.67 17.14 34.05
CA TRP A 563 24.30 17.05 33.59
C TRP A 563 23.36 16.70 34.77
N PRO A 564 22.19 17.35 34.88
CA PRO A 564 21.13 16.93 35.80
C PRO A 564 20.80 15.44 35.68
N ASP A 565 20.45 14.82 36.81
CA ASP A 565 20.22 13.38 36.90
C ASP A 565 19.14 12.91 35.92
N CYS A 566 18.11 13.71 35.69
CA CYS A 566 17.07 13.43 34.70
C CYS A 566 17.65 13.23 33.28
N LEU A 567 18.61 14.04 32.83
CA LEU A 567 19.27 13.89 31.53
C LEU A 567 20.23 12.71 31.49
N ARG A 568 20.94 12.43 32.59
CA ARG A 568 21.85 11.27 32.70
C ARG A 568 21.06 9.96 32.66
N LEU A 569 19.99 9.83 33.44
CA LEU A 569 19.12 8.66 33.47
C LEU A 569 18.51 8.38 32.09
N LEU A 570 18.06 9.42 31.38
CA LEU A 570 17.61 9.29 29.98
C LEU A 570 18.73 8.81 29.04
N ARG A 571 19.94 9.38 29.11
CA ARG A 571 21.11 8.95 28.32
C ARG A 571 21.41 7.47 28.55
N ASP A 572 21.48 7.04 29.80
CA ASP A 572 21.89 5.70 30.19
C ASP A 572 20.83 4.65 29.84
N TRP A 573 19.55 4.99 30.04
CA TRP A 573 18.44 4.18 29.52
C TRP A 573 18.51 4.05 27.98
N TYR A 574 18.79 5.13 27.25
CA TYR A 574 18.94 5.04 25.78
C TYR A 574 20.13 4.17 25.36
N LEU A 575 21.23 4.17 26.11
CA LEU A 575 22.36 3.28 25.88
C LEU A 575 22.00 1.82 26.15
N ASP A 576 21.31 1.51 27.25
CA ASP A 576 20.80 0.17 27.57
C ASP A 576 19.83 -0.35 26.49
N LEU A 577 18.82 0.46 26.13
CA LEU A 577 17.84 0.14 25.07
C LEU A 577 18.52 -0.20 23.73
N LEU A 578 19.64 0.44 23.38
CA LEU A 578 20.38 0.22 22.13
C LEU A 578 21.36 -0.96 22.19
N THR A 579 21.99 -1.20 23.34
CA THR A 579 23.13 -2.13 23.48
C THR A 579 22.74 -3.46 24.12
N VAL A 580 21.96 -3.42 25.21
CA VAL A 580 21.49 -4.59 25.97
C VAL A 580 20.18 -5.10 25.38
N GLN A 581 19.15 -4.24 25.31
CA GLN A 581 17.82 -4.62 24.79
C GLN A 581 17.77 -4.65 23.24
N ARG A 582 18.80 -4.12 22.58
CA ARG A 582 19.00 -4.14 21.11
C ARG A 582 17.83 -3.58 20.29
N LEU A 583 17.12 -2.60 20.82
CA LEU A 583 16.05 -1.89 20.14
C LEU A 583 16.59 -1.01 19.00
N GLY A 584 15.74 -0.78 17.99
CA GLY A 584 16.07 0.11 16.87
C GLY A 584 16.10 1.59 17.28
N THR A 585 16.93 2.39 16.59
CA THR A 585 17.04 3.85 16.77
C THR A 585 15.70 4.58 16.78
N ARG A 586 14.73 4.16 15.94
CA ARG A 586 13.37 4.73 15.93
C ARG A 586 12.54 4.45 17.18
N SER A 587 12.82 3.37 17.93
CA SER A 587 12.16 3.10 19.21
C SER A 587 12.63 4.09 20.26
N VAL A 588 13.95 4.27 20.38
CA VAL A 588 14.56 5.25 21.30
C VAL A 588 14.14 6.68 20.97
N GLN A 589 14.17 7.07 19.70
CA GLN A 589 13.63 8.36 19.24
C GLN A 589 12.16 8.55 19.67
N ARG A 590 11.29 7.54 19.48
CA ARG A 590 9.90 7.61 19.93
C ARG A 590 9.76 7.69 21.45
N TYR A 591 10.64 7.04 22.21
CA TYR A 591 10.60 7.11 23.68
C TYR A 591 11.02 8.51 24.15
N HIS A 592 12.08 9.07 23.55
CA HIS A 592 12.51 10.45 23.76
C HIS A 592 11.37 11.44 23.45
N SER A 593 10.75 11.37 22.27
CA SER A 593 9.64 12.26 21.90
C SER A 593 8.35 12.06 22.70
N THR A 594 8.21 10.94 23.43
CA THR A 594 7.05 10.74 24.31
C THR A 594 7.29 11.38 25.67
N LEU A 595 8.49 11.18 26.24
CA LEU A 595 8.76 11.36 27.67
C LEU A 595 9.85 12.38 28.02
N ALA A 596 10.81 12.67 27.15
CA ALA A 596 12.02 13.42 27.57
C ALA A 596 11.73 14.84 28.03
N ALA A 597 10.96 15.63 27.27
CA ALA A 597 10.62 17.00 27.65
C ALA A 597 9.77 17.05 28.94
N ALA A 598 8.72 16.22 29.03
CA ALA A 598 7.84 16.17 30.21
C ALA A 598 8.58 15.68 31.48
N PHE A 599 9.44 14.67 31.34
CA PHE A 599 10.24 14.16 32.46
C PHE A 599 11.29 15.16 32.93
N CYS A 600 12.04 15.80 32.03
CA CYS A 600 13.06 16.79 32.42
C CYS A 600 12.45 18.09 32.97
N ALA A 601 11.27 18.50 32.49
CA ALA A 601 10.59 19.67 33.02
C ALA A 601 10.03 19.43 34.44
N GLY A 602 9.47 18.25 34.71
CA GLY A 602 8.94 17.91 36.04
C GLY A 602 10.01 17.48 37.06
N ALA A 603 11.04 16.75 36.63
CA ALA A 603 12.13 16.30 37.52
C ALA A 603 13.12 17.42 37.87
N GLY A 604 13.19 18.49 37.08
CA GLY A 604 14.08 19.61 37.34
C GLY A 604 15.55 19.19 37.46
N ASP A 605 16.27 19.94 38.29
CA ASP A 605 17.68 19.67 38.67
C ASP A 605 17.79 18.69 39.85
N ALA A 606 16.68 18.04 40.26
CA ALA A 606 16.68 17.17 41.42
C ALA A 606 17.67 16.00 41.23
N ALA A 607 18.44 15.71 42.28
CA ALA A 607 19.17 14.45 42.39
C ALA A 607 18.13 13.32 42.50
N LEU A 608 18.21 12.34 41.60
CA LEU A 608 17.27 11.20 41.56
C LEU A 608 17.80 10.01 42.35
N THR A 609 19.12 9.88 42.49
CA THR A 609 19.74 8.90 43.41
C THR A 609 19.52 9.33 44.86
N GLY A 610 18.79 8.51 45.62
CA GLY A 610 18.55 8.73 47.05
C GLY A 610 17.22 9.39 47.40
N LEU A 611 16.36 9.70 46.41
CA LEU A 611 14.96 10.05 46.69
C LEU A 611 14.21 8.82 47.26
N PRO A 612 13.27 9.03 48.21
CA PRO A 612 12.40 7.99 48.72
C PRO A 612 11.29 7.60 47.70
N PRO A 613 10.56 6.50 47.92
CA PRO A 613 9.46 6.08 47.05
C PRO A 613 8.39 7.17 46.83
N GLU A 614 7.97 7.81 47.92
CA GLU A 614 6.90 8.82 47.96
C GLU A 614 7.20 10.06 47.08
N ASP A 615 8.46 10.53 47.05
CA ASP A 615 8.89 11.64 46.20
C ASP A 615 8.82 11.27 44.70
N PHE A 616 9.05 10.00 44.34
CA PHE A 616 8.87 9.52 42.96
C PHE A 616 7.38 9.42 42.58
N ASP A 617 6.53 9.04 43.52
CA ASP A 617 5.08 8.96 43.31
C ASP A 617 4.45 10.35 43.14
N GLU A 618 4.87 11.35 43.91
CA GLU A 618 4.50 12.75 43.71
C GLU A 618 5.06 13.28 42.37
N LEU A 619 6.37 13.11 42.10
CA LEU A 619 7.03 13.53 40.86
C LEU A 619 6.31 13.01 39.61
N TYR A 620 6.00 11.71 39.57
CA TYR A 620 5.30 11.14 38.41
C TYR A 620 3.85 11.62 38.32
N SER A 621 3.15 11.79 39.44
CA SER A 621 1.80 12.38 39.46
C SER A 621 1.82 13.79 38.88
N CYS A 622 2.69 14.67 39.35
CA CYS A 622 2.87 16.03 38.83
C CYS A 622 3.21 16.05 37.33
N ILE A 623 4.14 15.19 36.86
CA ILE A 623 4.46 15.05 35.42
C ILE A 623 3.24 14.64 34.60
N ILE A 624 2.39 13.76 35.12
CA ILE A 624 1.21 13.24 34.42
C ILE A 624 0.06 14.24 34.42
N GLU A 625 -0.10 15.02 35.49
CA GLU A 625 -1.17 16.01 35.63
C GLU A 625 -0.88 17.28 34.84
N ALA A 626 0.33 17.84 34.96
CA ALA A 626 0.76 19.05 34.26
C ALA A 626 0.91 18.89 32.73
N ASP A 627 1.01 17.66 32.21
CA ASP A 627 1.02 17.39 30.78
C ASP A 627 -0.30 17.84 30.12
N SER A 628 -0.27 18.60 29.02
CA SER A 628 -1.49 19.09 28.34
C SER A 628 -2.13 18.07 27.39
N ARG A 629 -1.43 16.98 27.05
CA ARG A 629 -1.74 16.16 25.87
C ARG A 629 -2.93 15.23 26.11
N SER A 630 -3.43 14.61 25.03
CA SER A 630 -4.63 13.78 25.07
C SER A 630 -4.52 12.63 26.10
N PRO A 631 -5.64 12.10 26.64
CA PRO A 631 -5.62 10.99 27.60
C PRO A 631 -4.85 9.75 27.09
N ARG A 632 -4.86 9.54 25.78
CA ARG A 632 -4.07 8.49 25.10
C ARG A 632 -2.57 8.76 25.15
N GLU A 633 -2.16 10.01 25.02
CA GLU A 633 -0.75 10.42 25.10
C GLU A 633 -0.25 10.44 26.55
N LYS A 634 -1.07 10.89 27.51
CA LYS A 634 -0.82 10.68 28.95
C LYS A 634 -0.67 9.18 29.29
N ASN A 635 -1.49 8.30 28.73
CA ASN A 635 -1.32 6.85 28.88
C ASN A 635 -0.04 6.31 28.21
N ASN A 636 0.41 6.89 27.10
CA ASN A 636 1.72 6.54 26.51
C ASN A 636 2.87 7.05 27.40
N LEU A 637 2.74 8.23 28.01
CA LEU A 637 3.69 8.82 28.97
C LEU A 637 3.80 7.93 30.22
N ARG A 638 2.70 7.61 30.90
CA ARG A 638 2.63 6.66 32.04
C ARG A 638 3.42 5.38 31.75
N HIS A 639 3.14 4.74 30.61
CA HIS A 639 3.81 3.51 30.20
C HIS A 639 5.30 3.71 29.81
N ARG A 640 5.78 4.92 29.48
CA ARG A 640 7.22 5.19 29.28
C ARG A 640 7.93 5.54 30.58
N LEU A 641 7.30 6.32 31.47
CA LEU A 641 7.80 6.57 32.83
C LEU A 641 8.01 5.25 33.56
N ARG A 642 7.03 4.33 33.50
CA ARG A 642 7.12 2.98 34.07
C ARG A 642 8.30 2.14 33.56
N LEU A 643 8.73 2.34 32.31
CA LEU A 643 9.89 1.64 31.74
C LEU A 643 11.22 2.34 31.99
N LEU A 644 11.21 3.66 32.22
CA LEU A 644 12.38 4.43 32.65
C LEU A 644 12.68 4.15 34.12
N HIS A 645 11.65 4.23 34.98
CA HIS A 645 11.75 3.93 36.41
C HIS A 645 12.16 2.47 36.64
N GLY A 646 11.50 1.52 35.98
CA GLY A 646 11.88 0.09 36.05
C GLY A 646 13.31 -0.22 35.55
N TYR A 647 13.91 0.64 34.72
CA TYR A 647 15.34 0.58 34.40
C TYR A 647 16.20 1.17 35.53
N GLY A 648 15.82 2.30 36.11
CA GLY A 648 16.54 2.92 37.24
C GLY A 648 16.58 2.05 38.49
N VAL A 649 15.51 1.29 38.77
CA VAL A 649 15.48 0.25 39.83
C VAL A 649 16.44 -0.90 39.53
N GLN A 650 16.49 -1.35 38.27
CA GLN A 650 17.35 -2.47 37.84
C GLN A 650 18.82 -2.10 37.59
N SER A 651 19.16 -0.80 37.63
CA SER A 651 20.49 -0.30 37.28
C SER A 651 21.34 -0.08 38.53
N GLU A 652 22.42 -0.83 38.66
CA GLU A 652 23.39 -0.74 39.78
C GLU A 652 23.93 0.70 40.02
N SER A 653 23.93 1.55 38.99
CA SER A 653 24.39 2.95 39.08
C SER A 653 23.30 3.97 39.43
N TRP A 654 22.03 3.55 39.49
CA TRP A 654 20.89 4.41 39.81
C TRP A 654 20.15 3.95 41.06
N ASN A 655 19.95 2.63 41.22
CA ASN A 655 19.38 1.98 42.40
C ASN A 655 18.17 2.74 42.98
N LEU A 656 17.20 3.06 42.10
CA LEU A 656 15.97 3.76 42.50
C LEU A 656 15.11 2.86 43.41
N PRO A 657 14.33 3.43 44.35
CA PRO A 657 13.38 2.66 45.15
C PRO A 657 12.30 1.99 44.28
N GLU A 658 11.73 0.88 44.77
CA GLU A 658 10.48 0.36 44.22
C GLU A 658 9.29 1.22 44.69
N ILE A 659 8.35 1.52 43.79
CA ILE A 659 7.17 2.37 44.02
C ILE A 659 5.86 1.64 43.68
N ASP A 660 4.70 2.20 44.05
CA ASP A 660 3.42 1.61 43.64
C ASP A 660 3.14 1.83 42.14
N MET A 661 3.31 0.75 41.40
CA MET A 661 3.06 0.65 39.98
C MET A 661 1.58 0.83 39.56
N GLU A 662 0.63 0.96 40.49
CA GLU A 662 -0.74 1.43 40.21
C GLU A 662 -0.82 2.93 39.90
N ILE A 663 0.09 3.77 40.43
CA ILE A 663 0.13 5.22 40.14
C ILE A 663 0.51 5.48 38.67
N LEU A 664 1.47 4.69 38.17
CA LEU A 664 1.79 4.60 36.74
C LEU A 664 0.81 3.70 35.95
N GLY A 665 -0.29 3.25 36.59
CA GLY A 665 -1.42 2.57 35.97
C GLY A 665 -2.26 3.53 35.14
N GLY A 666 -2.31 3.31 33.84
CA GLY A 666 -3.28 4.01 32.99
C GLY A 666 -4.68 3.42 33.14
N GLU A 667 -5.73 4.25 33.13
CA GLU A 667 -7.06 3.75 32.77
C GLU A 667 -6.97 3.14 31.37
N GLY A 668 -7.06 1.81 31.26
CA GLY A 668 -6.77 1.07 30.03
C GLY A 668 -7.52 1.62 28.81
N ASP A 669 -6.77 2.27 27.92
CA ASP A 669 -7.27 2.97 26.74
C ASP A 669 -8.03 1.99 25.82
N GLN A 670 -9.26 2.34 25.42
CA GLN A 670 -10.04 1.49 24.53
C GLN A 670 -9.45 1.62 23.12
N PRO A 671 -8.94 0.54 22.50
CA PRO A 671 -8.18 0.66 21.26
C PRO A 671 -9.09 1.17 20.13
N HIS A 672 -8.93 2.44 19.79
CA HIS A 672 -9.67 3.08 18.71
C HIS A 672 -9.11 2.67 17.34
N ILE A 673 -9.96 2.05 16.52
CA ILE A 673 -9.70 1.56 15.18
C ILE A 673 -10.32 2.55 14.19
N ARG A 674 -9.45 3.34 13.53
CA ARG A 674 -9.82 4.37 12.54
C ARG A 674 -10.42 3.71 11.29
N ALA A 675 -11.73 3.44 11.32
CA ALA A 675 -12.47 2.60 10.39
C ALA A 675 -12.99 3.41 9.18
N VAL A 676 -12.08 3.82 8.30
CA VAL A 676 -12.37 4.74 7.21
C VAL A 676 -12.53 4.01 5.88
N GLY A 677 -13.67 4.22 5.22
CA GLY A 677 -13.92 3.80 3.84
C GLY A 677 -13.36 4.78 2.81
N LEU A 678 -13.03 4.27 1.62
CA LEU A 678 -12.65 5.03 0.42
C LEU A 678 -13.10 4.22 -0.81
N SER A 679 -13.59 4.88 -1.87
CA SER A 679 -13.90 4.25 -3.16
C SER A 679 -12.78 4.38 -4.20
N HIS A 680 -12.89 3.68 -5.33
CA HIS A 680 -11.91 3.82 -6.40
C HIS A 680 -11.95 5.21 -7.07
N ASP A 681 -13.14 5.81 -7.25
CA ASP A 681 -13.24 7.16 -7.79
C ASP A 681 -12.59 8.22 -6.88
N GLN A 682 -12.72 8.06 -5.56
CA GLN A 682 -11.99 8.85 -4.57
C GLN A 682 -10.47 8.68 -4.69
N ILE A 683 -10.00 7.45 -4.92
CA ILE A 683 -8.57 7.17 -5.18
C ILE A 683 -8.12 7.79 -6.51
N ARG A 684 -8.96 7.84 -7.56
CA ARG A 684 -8.65 8.57 -8.81
C ARG A 684 -8.56 10.08 -8.55
N ALA A 685 -9.57 10.68 -7.92
CA ALA A 685 -9.61 12.11 -7.63
C ALA A 685 -8.40 12.56 -6.78
N ALA A 686 -8.01 11.80 -5.75
CA ALA A 686 -6.84 12.10 -4.94
C ALA A 686 -5.52 12.04 -5.74
N ARG A 687 -5.39 11.15 -6.72
CA ARG A 687 -4.23 11.11 -7.63
C ARG A 687 -4.23 12.32 -8.56
N ASP A 688 -5.38 12.69 -9.09
CA ASP A 688 -5.51 13.82 -10.00
C ASP A 688 -5.22 15.16 -9.29
N LEU A 689 -5.59 15.31 -8.02
CA LEU A 689 -5.08 16.40 -7.15
C LEU A 689 -3.55 16.39 -7.02
N ILE A 690 -2.91 15.25 -6.72
CA ILE A 690 -1.44 15.15 -6.62
C ILE A 690 -0.73 15.54 -7.93
N ARG A 691 -1.37 15.30 -9.09
CA ARG A 691 -0.83 15.63 -10.43
C ARG A 691 -0.92 17.12 -10.77
N GLN A 692 -1.92 17.80 -10.20
CA GLN A 692 -2.22 19.22 -10.44
C GLN A 692 -1.72 20.16 -9.34
N ASP A 693 -1.34 19.63 -8.16
CA ASP A 693 -0.87 20.37 -6.99
C ASP A 693 0.24 21.38 -7.36
N PRO A 694 -0.03 22.71 -7.33
CA PRO A 694 0.90 23.72 -7.82
C PRO A 694 2.12 23.91 -6.90
N ALA A 695 2.10 23.39 -5.67
CA ALA A 695 3.25 23.39 -4.78
C ALA A 695 4.25 22.26 -5.11
N LEU A 696 3.88 21.29 -5.97
CA LEU A 696 4.75 20.20 -6.39
C LEU A 696 5.39 20.49 -7.75
N SER A 697 6.72 20.30 -7.84
CA SER A 697 7.35 20.24 -9.17
C SER A 697 6.83 19.03 -9.96
N PRO A 698 6.73 19.08 -11.30
CA PRO A 698 6.18 17.97 -12.09
C PRO A 698 6.84 16.61 -11.86
N GLU A 699 8.14 16.58 -11.50
CA GLU A 699 8.82 15.33 -11.10
C GLU A 699 8.41 14.86 -9.70
N THR A 700 8.21 15.77 -8.75
CA THR A 700 7.73 15.46 -7.40
C THR A 700 6.29 14.95 -7.44
N ALA A 701 5.41 15.63 -8.17
CA ALA A 701 4.02 15.22 -8.42
C ALA A 701 3.98 13.81 -9.03
N ARG A 702 4.79 13.54 -10.05
CA ARG A 702 4.92 12.21 -10.67
C ARG A 702 5.37 11.13 -9.69
N ALA A 703 6.44 11.39 -8.93
CA ALA A 703 6.99 10.42 -7.98
C ALA A 703 6.03 10.17 -6.81
N ALA A 704 5.24 11.17 -6.41
CA ALA A 704 4.19 11.07 -5.41
C ALA A 704 2.97 10.30 -5.93
N ASP A 705 2.49 10.56 -7.15
CA ASP A 705 1.41 9.79 -7.81
C ASP A 705 1.76 8.30 -7.92
N ALA A 706 2.96 7.98 -8.42
CA ALA A 706 3.44 6.61 -8.51
C ALA A 706 3.54 5.92 -7.13
N ALA A 707 3.94 6.65 -6.09
CA ALA A 707 3.98 6.16 -4.71
C ALA A 707 2.57 5.94 -4.12
N PHE A 708 1.64 6.86 -4.39
CA PHE A 708 0.24 6.79 -3.94
C PHE A 708 -0.48 5.59 -4.56
N LEU A 709 -0.35 5.43 -5.88
CA LEU A 709 -0.89 4.30 -6.63
C LEU A 709 -0.32 2.95 -6.14
N PHE A 710 0.99 2.89 -5.86
CA PHE A 710 1.55 1.70 -5.24
C PHE A 710 0.94 1.45 -3.85
N MET A 711 0.76 2.45 -3.00
CA MET A 711 0.14 2.26 -1.67
C MET A 711 -1.32 1.79 -1.77
N SER A 712 -2.13 2.36 -2.67
CA SER A 712 -3.55 2.03 -2.82
C SER A 712 -3.80 0.64 -3.44
N ARG A 713 -2.86 0.11 -4.25
CA ARG A 713 -2.97 -1.23 -4.83
C ARG A 713 -2.25 -2.34 -4.07
N THR A 714 -1.04 -2.08 -3.60
CA THR A 714 -0.18 -3.10 -2.95
C THR A 714 -0.35 -3.18 -1.44
N GLY A 715 -1.01 -2.20 -0.82
CA GLY A 715 -1.12 -2.10 0.63
C GLY A 715 0.21 -1.87 1.35
N LEU A 716 1.28 -1.45 0.65
CA LEU A 716 2.55 -1.10 1.28
C LEU A 716 2.35 -0.01 2.36
N ARG A 717 3.11 -0.11 3.45
CA ARG A 717 3.18 0.95 4.47
C ARG A 717 3.98 2.12 3.90
N ILE A 718 3.72 3.36 4.32
CA ILE A 718 4.47 4.55 3.85
C ILE A 718 6.00 4.37 3.98
N GLY A 719 6.46 3.88 5.13
CA GLY A 719 7.87 3.54 5.38
C GLY A 719 8.36 2.21 4.79
N GLU A 720 7.55 1.53 3.98
CA GLU A 720 7.97 0.49 3.03
C GLU A 720 8.17 1.10 1.63
N VAL A 721 7.30 2.04 1.23
CA VAL A 721 7.37 2.75 -0.06
C VAL A 721 8.56 3.71 -0.14
N THR A 722 8.74 4.63 0.82
CA THR A 722 9.80 5.66 0.74
C THR A 722 11.23 5.10 0.78
N LYS A 723 11.39 3.82 1.14
CA LYS A 723 12.68 3.12 1.21
C LYS A 723 12.85 2.02 0.17
N ALA A 724 11.80 1.68 -0.59
CA ALA A 724 11.89 0.69 -1.66
C ALA A 724 12.94 1.18 -2.66
N MET A 725 13.81 0.31 -3.14
CA MET A 725 14.87 0.66 -4.10
C MET A 725 14.45 0.23 -5.52
N LEU A 726 15.02 0.85 -6.56
CA LEU A 726 14.76 0.41 -7.94
C LEU A 726 15.19 -1.06 -8.14
N GLU A 727 16.33 -1.46 -7.57
CA GLU A 727 16.83 -2.84 -7.45
C GLU A 727 15.96 -3.79 -6.59
N HIS A 728 14.92 -3.32 -5.90
CA HIS A 728 13.95 -4.18 -5.22
C HIS A 728 12.80 -4.61 -6.14
N LEU A 729 12.63 -3.94 -7.28
CA LEU A 729 11.66 -4.32 -8.31
C LEU A 729 12.40 -5.13 -9.39
N GLU A 730 12.42 -6.45 -9.22
CA GLU A 730 13.00 -7.34 -10.21
C GLU A 730 12.16 -7.25 -11.49
N ALA A 731 12.79 -6.71 -12.54
CA ALA A 731 12.25 -6.72 -13.88
C ALA A 731 12.37 -8.14 -14.44
N PRO A 732 11.38 -8.63 -15.20
CA PRO A 732 11.45 -9.94 -15.81
C PRO A 732 12.45 -9.91 -16.98
N ASP A 733 13.39 -10.86 -17.02
CA ASP A 733 14.34 -11.03 -18.14
C ASP A 733 13.66 -11.45 -19.46
N ARG A 734 12.37 -11.77 -19.41
CA ARG A 734 11.55 -12.23 -20.53
C ARG A 734 10.17 -11.58 -20.48
N ARG A 735 9.52 -11.35 -21.64
CA ARG A 735 8.23 -10.64 -21.72
C ARG A 735 7.05 -11.40 -21.09
N ASP A 736 7.22 -12.69 -20.78
CA ASP A 736 6.21 -13.63 -20.26
C ASP A 736 6.17 -13.77 -18.73
N VAL A 737 7.03 -13.05 -17.99
CA VAL A 737 7.05 -13.06 -16.51
C VAL A 737 6.66 -11.68 -15.97
N GLU A 738 6.01 -11.63 -14.81
CA GLU A 738 5.57 -10.38 -14.18
C GLU A 738 6.65 -9.80 -13.25
N ALA A 739 6.77 -8.47 -13.18
CA ALA A 739 7.75 -7.82 -12.29
C ALA A 739 7.39 -8.01 -10.80
N VAL A 740 8.38 -8.30 -9.97
CA VAL A 740 8.21 -8.63 -8.53
C VAL A 740 8.91 -7.59 -7.66
N LEU A 741 8.17 -7.01 -6.72
CA LEU A 741 8.69 -6.10 -5.69
C LEU A 741 9.02 -6.87 -4.40
N PHE A 742 10.28 -6.78 -3.95
CA PHE A 742 10.77 -7.39 -2.72
C PHE A 742 10.75 -6.37 -1.57
N VAL A 743 9.87 -6.58 -0.59
CA VAL A 743 9.69 -5.68 0.57
C VAL A 743 10.74 -5.96 1.65
N ARG A 744 11.99 -5.58 1.39
CA ARG A 744 13.14 -5.75 2.29
C ARG A 744 13.62 -4.42 2.90
N PRO A 745 14.40 -4.43 4.00
CA PRO A 745 15.19 -3.27 4.45
C PRO A 745 16.09 -2.69 3.35
N SER A 746 16.44 -1.42 3.47
CA SER A 746 17.41 -0.77 2.60
C SER A 746 18.24 0.26 3.38
N ARG A 747 19.17 0.94 2.71
CA ARG A 747 19.98 2.04 3.28
C ARG A 747 19.14 3.20 3.87
N PHE A 748 17.84 3.25 3.56
CA PHE A 748 16.89 4.25 4.02
C PHE A 748 15.98 3.77 5.18
N GLY A 749 15.98 2.48 5.54
CA GLY A 749 15.26 2.01 6.73
C GLY A 749 14.94 0.51 6.80
N ASP A 750 14.61 0.06 8.01
CA ASP A 750 14.26 -1.34 8.32
C ASP A 750 12.78 -1.64 8.11
N ASN A 751 12.43 -2.93 8.14
CA ASN A 751 11.04 -3.39 8.18
C ASN A 751 10.48 -3.24 9.61
N LYS A 752 9.18 -2.94 9.78
CA LYS A 752 8.56 -2.79 11.12
C LYS A 752 8.64 -4.10 11.93
N THR A 753 8.56 -5.24 11.25
CA THR A 753 8.65 -6.60 11.82
C THR A 753 9.32 -7.55 10.81
N PRO A 754 9.86 -8.70 11.25
CA PRO A 754 10.33 -9.74 10.33
C PRO A 754 9.26 -10.20 9.33
N ASN A 755 7.99 -10.28 9.76
CA ASN A 755 6.87 -10.69 8.93
C ASN A 755 6.51 -9.68 7.81
N ALA A 756 7.14 -8.51 7.76
CA ALA A 756 6.98 -7.59 6.63
C ALA A 756 7.83 -7.97 5.40
N TYR A 757 8.82 -8.86 5.53
CA TYR A 757 9.57 -9.42 4.41
C TYR A 757 8.65 -10.28 3.52
N ARG A 758 8.37 -9.80 2.31
CA ARG A 758 7.45 -10.46 1.36
C ARG A 758 7.73 -10.04 -0.08
N GLN A 759 7.22 -10.83 -1.02
CA GLN A 759 7.13 -10.49 -2.43
C GLN A 759 5.73 -9.93 -2.74
N ILE A 760 5.65 -8.98 -3.68
CA ILE A 760 4.40 -8.43 -4.22
C ILE A 760 4.54 -8.40 -5.74
N ARG A 761 3.47 -8.73 -6.48
CA ARG A 761 3.39 -8.56 -7.94
C ARG A 761 2.58 -7.31 -8.28
N PRO A 762 3.17 -6.09 -8.26
CA PRO A 762 2.40 -4.87 -8.40
C PRO A 762 1.58 -4.82 -9.69
N PHE A 763 2.09 -5.35 -10.80
CA PHE A 763 1.41 -5.31 -12.10
C PHE A 763 0.11 -6.13 -12.20
N VAL A 764 -0.09 -7.15 -11.35
CA VAL A 764 -1.39 -7.83 -11.25
C VAL A 764 -2.43 -6.91 -10.61
N LEU A 765 -1.99 -6.12 -9.63
CA LEU A 765 -2.84 -5.30 -8.77
C LEU A 765 -3.20 -3.95 -9.40
N LEU A 766 -2.66 -3.63 -10.57
CA LEU A 766 -2.93 -2.40 -11.31
C LEU A 766 -3.97 -2.70 -12.39
N ASN A 767 -5.00 -1.87 -12.53
CA ASN A 767 -5.88 -1.95 -13.69
C ASN A 767 -5.16 -1.51 -14.98
N SER A 768 -5.77 -1.75 -16.13
CA SER A 768 -5.10 -1.52 -17.43
C SER A 768 -4.62 -0.08 -17.68
N ALA A 769 -5.29 0.94 -17.12
CA ALA A 769 -4.81 2.33 -17.17
C ALA A 769 -3.65 2.59 -16.20
N GLU A 770 -3.74 2.07 -14.97
CA GLU A 770 -2.70 2.17 -13.95
C GLU A 770 -1.40 1.43 -14.33
N LYS A 771 -1.50 0.34 -15.10
CA LYS A 771 -0.35 -0.36 -15.69
C LYS A 771 0.45 0.58 -16.61
N ALA A 772 -0.21 1.44 -17.38
CA ALA A 772 0.44 2.44 -18.23
C ALA A 772 1.13 3.54 -17.39
N ASP A 773 0.48 4.04 -16.34
CA ASP A 773 1.05 5.05 -15.42
C ASP A 773 2.38 4.59 -14.82
N ILE A 774 2.42 3.35 -14.36
CA ILE A 774 3.62 2.75 -13.78
C ILE A 774 4.65 2.40 -14.86
N ALA A 775 4.25 2.04 -16.08
CA ALA A 775 5.18 1.88 -17.19
C ALA A 775 5.91 3.20 -17.54
N VAL A 776 5.17 4.31 -17.62
CA VAL A 776 5.73 5.66 -17.81
C VAL A 776 6.65 6.03 -16.65
N TRP A 777 6.24 5.79 -15.39
CA TRP A 777 7.10 6.04 -14.22
C TRP A 777 8.40 5.21 -14.26
N LEU A 778 8.34 3.93 -14.61
CA LEU A 778 9.53 3.07 -14.62
C LEU A 778 10.46 3.38 -15.79
N ALA A 779 9.94 3.76 -16.96
CA ALA A 779 10.75 4.25 -18.08
C ALA A 779 11.51 5.52 -17.66
N HIS A 780 10.80 6.50 -17.12
CA HIS A 780 11.36 7.72 -16.53
C HIS A 780 12.43 7.43 -15.46
N ARG A 781 12.09 6.58 -14.49
CA ARG A 781 12.91 6.31 -13.30
C ARG A 781 14.18 5.53 -13.65
N ARG A 782 14.14 4.61 -14.61
CA ARG A 782 15.30 3.80 -15.03
C ARG A 782 16.40 4.62 -15.70
N LEU A 783 16.06 5.66 -16.46
CA LEU A 783 17.06 6.53 -17.09
C LEU A 783 17.87 7.37 -16.10
N ILE A 784 17.23 7.87 -15.03
CA ILE A 784 17.86 8.84 -14.13
C ILE A 784 19.06 8.23 -13.40
N SER A 785 18.89 7.03 -12.85
CA SER A 785 19.97 6.26 -12.23
C SER A 785 19.50 4.82 -11.97
N PRO A 786 20.31 3.78 -12.22
CA PRO A 786 19.97 2.42 -11.78
C PRO A 786 19.96 2.28 -10.24
N LEU A 787 20.56 3.23 -9.51
CA LEU A 787 20.66 3.22 -8.06
C LEU A 787 19.61 4.13 -7.40
N GLY A 788 19.35 3.91 -6.11
CA GLY A 788 18.47 4.74 -5.29
C GLY A 788 17.03 4.21 -5.17
N PRO A 789 16.11 5.01 -4.60
CA PRO A 789 14.76 4.58 -4.28
C PRO A 789 13.91 4.37 -5.53
N LEU A 790 12.91 3.50 -5.47
CA LEU A 790 11.91 3.27 -6.52
C LEU A 790 10.97 4.46 -6.67
N PHE A 791 10.74 5.20 -5.57
CA PHE A 791 9.95 6.43 -5.51
C PHE A 791 10.80 7.52 -4.86
N GLY A 792 11.09 8.58 -5.60
CA GLY A 792 11.98 9.65 -5.20
C GLY A 792 12.28 10.60 -6.35
N VAL A 793 12.91 11.73 -6.05
CA VAL A 793 13.08 12.86 -6.97
C VAL A 793 14.56 13.03 -7.32
N GLN A 794 14.87 13.33 -8.59
CA GLN A 794 16.22 13.65 -9.03
C GLN A 794 16.70 14.96 -8.39
N GLN A 795 17.84 14.89 -7.71
CA GLN A 795 18.55 16.04 -7.13
C GLN A 795 19.48 16.68 -8.17
N PRO A 796 19.89 17.96 -8.00
CA PRO A 796 20.78 18.65 -8.95
C PRO A 796 22.12 17.95 -9.21
N ASN A 797 22.59 17.12 -8.27
CA ASN A 797 23.81 16.30 -8.38
C ASN A 797 23.60 14.96 -9.13
N GLY A 798 22.39 14.70 -9.66
CA GLY A 798 22.04 13.49 -10.41
C GLY A 798 21.65 12.27 -9.57
N HIS A 799 21.75 12.33 -8.24
CA HIS A 799 21.23 11.29 -7.34
C HIS A 799 19.70 11.35 -7.23
N VAL A 800 19.04 10.24 -6.92
CA VAL A 800 17.60 10.20 -6.61
C VAL A 800 17.41 10.10 -5.11
N ALA A 801 16.83 11.13 -4.50
CA ALA A 801 16.58 11.22 -3.07
C ALA A 801 15.19 10.63 -2.72
N PRO A 802 15.07 9.87 -1.62
CA PRO A 802 13.80 9.35 -1.14
C PRO A 802 12.93 10.46 -0.55
N PHE A 803 11.61 10.24 -0.55
CA PHE A 803 10.67 11.11 0.16
C PHE A 803 10.83 11.04 1.70
N ARG A 804 10.65 12.17 2.37
CA ARG A 804 10.36 12.22 3.81
C ARG A 804 9.03 11.52 4.07
N ALA A 805 9.05 10.50 4.92
CA ALA A 805 7.89 9.66 5.21
C ALA A 805 6.79 10.38 6.01
N THR A 806 7.08 11.51 6.65
CA THR A 806 6.05 12.45 7.14
C THR A 806 5.49 13.22 5.97
N ALA A 807 6.26 14.11 5.33
CA ALA A 807 5.77 15.00 4.26
C ALA A 807 4.95 14.29 3.16
N LEU A 808 5.35 13.08 2.74
CA LEU A 808 4.56 12.28 1.78
C LEU A 808 3.27 11.71 2.39
N ALA A 809 3.28 11.31 3.65
CA ALA A 809 2.06 10.92 4.37
C ALA A 809 1.12 12.11 4.62
N ASP A 810 1.68 13.30 4.84
CA ASP A 810 0.95 14.54 5.13
C ASP A 810 0.26 15.07 3.85
N LEU A 811 0.97 15.07 2.72
CA LEU A 811 0.39 15.26 1.37
C LEU A 811 -0.75 14.26 1.11
N PHE A 812 -0.51 12.97 1.35
CA PHE A 812 -1.52 11.93 1.12
C PHE A 812 -2.71 12.06 2.06
N ALA A 813 -2.52 12.53 3.30
CA ALA A 813 -3.62 12.85 4.21
C ALA A 813 -4.42 14.06 3.71
N ARG A 814 -3.76 15.15 3.29
CA ARG A 814 -4.40 16.36 2.74
C ARG A 814 -5.34 16.02 1.58
N VAL A 815 -4.83 15.38 0.52
CA VAL A 815 -5.67 15.10 -0.67
C VAL A 815 -6.79 14.10 -0.36
N LEU A 816 -6.56 13.11 0.52
CA LEU A 816 -7.60 12.15 0.91
C LEU A 816 -8.69 12.78 1.78
N ARG A 817 -8.38 13.77 2.62
CA ARG A 817 -9.41 14.52 3.37
C ARG A 817 -10.25 15.37 2.42
N GLN A 818 -9.58 16.06 1.50
CA GLN A 818 -10.22 16.91 0.49
C GLN A 818 -11.23 16.14 -0.38
N ILE A 819 -10.93 14.92 -0.82
CA ILE A 819 -11.87 14.13 -1.66
C ILE A 819 -12.93 13.34 -0.88
N SER A 820 -12.86 13.29 0.46
CA SER A 820 -13.80 12.56 1.30
C SER A 820 -14.74 13.46 2.09
N GLY A 821 -14.44 14.77 2.19
CA GLY A 821 -15.16 15.69 3.07
C GLY A 821 -15.07 15.31 4.56
N THR A 822 -14.00 14.62 4.97
CA THR A 822 -13.81 14.13 6.35
C THR A 822 -12.34 14.19 6.76
N ASP A 823 -12.05 14.49 8.03
CA ASP A 823 -10.68 14.49 8.57
C ASP A 823 -10.10 13.10 8.89
N GLU A 824 -10.95 12.07 8.84
CA GLU A 824 -10.60 10.70 9.19
C GLU A 824 -9.57 10.02 8.25
N PRO A 825 -9.38 10.36 6.96
CA PRO A 825 -8.35 9.72 6.15
C PRO A 825 -6.90 10.03 6.56
N SER A 826 -5.99 9.21 6.07
CA SER A 826 -4.54 9.35 6.21
C SER A 826 -3.84 8.49 5.16
N ALA A 827 -2.52 8.62 5.01
CA ALA A 827 -1.72 7.69 4.20
C ALA A 827 -1.86 6.21 4.64
N HIS A 828 -2.30 5.93 5.87
CA HIS A 828 -2.59 4.55 6.31
C HIS A 828 -3.94 4.02 5.78
N SER A 829 -4.88 4.90 5.42
CA SER A 829 -6.16 4.53 4.81
C SER A 829 -5.97 3.90 3.42
N LEU A 830 -4.96 4.31 2.64
CA LEU A 830 -4.58 3.65 1.38
C LEU A 830 -4.28 2.15 1.56
N ARG A 831 -3.63 1.79 2.68
CA ARG A 831 -3.37 0.39 3.02
C ARG A 831 -4.64 -0.34 3.46
N ARG A 832 -5.60 0.32 4.10
CA ARG A 832 -6.92 -0.26 4.40
C ARG A 832 -7.69 -0.53 3.10
N PHE A 833 -7.76 0.44 2.20
CA PHE A 833 -8.37 0.32 0.87
C PHE A 833 -7.81 -0.90 0.10
N ALA A 834 -6.48 -0.98 -0.07
CA ALA A 834 -5.82 -2.11 -0.73
C ALA A 834 -6.20 -3.48 -0.14
N ILE A 835 -6.25 -3.58 1.19
CA ILE A 835 -6.54 -4.84 1.91
C ILE A 835 -8.03 -5.21 1.82
N ASN A 836 -8.95 -4.24 1.82
CA ASN A 836 -10.37 -4.51 1.62
C ASN A 836 -10.65 -4.97 0.19
N ASN A 837 -10.00 -4.36 -0.80
CA ASN A 837 -10.20 -4.73 -2.20
C ASN A 837 -9.60 -6.12 -2.51
N ALA A 838 -8.41 -6.43 -1.97
CA ALA A 838 -7.85 -7.78 -2.02
C ALA A 838 -8.73 -8.81 -1.28
N TYR A 839 -9.33 -8.43 -0.13
CA TYR A 839 -10.31 -9.28 0.57
C TYR A 839 -11.55 -9.56 -0.29
N LEU A 840 -12.16 -8.53 -0.90
CA LEU A 840 -13.34 -8.68 -1.78
C LEU A 840 -13.05 -9.59 -2.99
N ALA A 841 -11.92 -9.38 -3.68
CA ALA A 841 -11.54 -10.19 -4.84
C ALA A 841 -11.35 -11.68 -4.48
N ILE A 842 -10.66 -11.96 -3.36
CA ILE A 842 -10.49 -13.32 -2.84
C ILE A 842 -11.84 -13.94 -2.43
N SER A 843 -12.67 -13.19 -1.70
CA SER A 843 -14.03 -13.61 -1.29
C SER A 843 -14.90 -14.01 -2.49
N GLU A 844 -14.88 -13.20 -3.54
CA GLU A 844 -15.62 -13.38 -4.78
C GLU A 844 -15.14 -14.58 -5.58
N GLN A 845 -13.82 -14.71 -5.82
CA GLN A 845 -13.26 -15.84 -6.57
C GLN A 845 -13.69 -17.19 -5.94
N TYR A 846 -13.65 -17.25 -4.60
CA TYR A 846 -14.07 -18.41 -3.81
C TYR A 846 -15.56 -18.43 -3.43
N SER A 847 -16.38 -17.59 -4.04
CA SER A 847 -17.85 -17.67 -3.94
C SER A 847 -18.41 -18.66 -4.98
N PRO A 848 -19.39 -19.52 -4.59
CA PRO A 848 -20.17 -20.33 -5.52
C PRO A 848 -20.81 -19.46 -6.60
N ALA A 849 -21.04 -20.03 -7.80
CA ALA A 849 -21.66 -19.29 -8.91
C ALA A 849 -23.00 -18.64 -8.50
N SER A 850 -23.87 -19.39 -7.82
CA SER A 850 -25.17 -18.94 -7.26
C SER A 850 -25.08 -17.77 -6.25
N ARG A 851 -23.87 -17.41 -5.82
CA ARG A 851 -23.56 -16.38 -4.83
C ARG A 851 -22.76 -15.19 -5.33
N ARG A 852 -22.11 -15.27 -6.50
CA ARG A 852 -21.27 -14.17 -7.00
C ARG A 852 -22.10 -12.90 -7.19
N ASP A 853 -23.24 -13.05 -7.86
CA ASP A 853 -24.11 -11.95 -8.30
C ASP A 853 -24.96 -11.33 -7.17
N ARG A 854 -24.82 -11.79 -5.92
CA ARG A 854 -25.46 -11.17 -4.74
C ARG A 854 -24.85 -9.81 -4.37
N ILE A 855 -23.70 -9.48 -4.96
CA ILE A 855 -23.08 -8.15 -4.95
C ILE A 855 -22.86 -7.77 -6.42
N PRO A 856 -23.63 -6.82 -6.98
CA PRO A 856 -23.51 -6.43 -8.38
C PRO A 856 -22.11 -5.97 -8.79
N GLU A 857 -21.75 -6.24 -10.06
CA GLU A 857 -20.48 -5.85 -10.66
C GLU A 857 -20.17 -4.36 -10.48
N SER A 858 -21.18 -3.50 -10.55
CA SER A 858 -21.07 -2.06 -10.34
C SER A 858 -20.53 -1.69 -8.95
N ILE A 859 -20.90 -2.41 -7.87
CA ILE A 859 -20.32 -2.19 -6.53
C ILE A 859 -18.85 -2.60 -6.54
N LEU A 860 -18.54 -3.75 -7.11
CA LEU A 860 -17.18 -4.29 -7.11
C LEU A 860 -16.25 -3.41 -7.93
N LEU A 861 -16.72 -2.87 -9.07
CA LEU A 861 -16.01 -1.90 -9.87
C LEU A 861 -15.87 -0.53 -9.15
N HIS A 862 -16.91 -0.04 -8.48
CA HIS A 862 -16.88 1.22 -7.70
C HIS A 862 -15.90 1.17 -6.52
N GLN A 863 -15.90 0.06 -5.77
CA GLN A 863 -15.02 -0.13 -4.62
C GLN A 863 -13.59 -0.47 -5.04
N THR A 864 -13.42 -1.35 -6.04
CA THR A 864 -12.10 -1.90 -6.38
C THR A 864 -11.44 -1.29 -7.61
N GLY A 865 -12.17 -0.75 -8.58
CA GLY A 865 -11.58 -0.25 -9.83
C GLY A 865 -10.85 -1.32 -10.64
N TRP A 866 -11.35 -2.56 -10.60
CA TRP A 866 -10.90 -3.75 -11.33
C TRP A 866 -12.11 -4.43 -11.96
N SER A 867 -12.00 -4.93 -13.20
CA SER A 867 -13.01 -5.83 -13.80
C SER A 867 -13.01 -7.21 -13.14
N ALA A 868 -14.02 -8.05 -13.40
CA ALA A 868 -14.07 -9.42 -12.88
C ALA A 868 -12.82 -10.27 -13.22
N GLU A 869 -12.23 -10.08 -14.40
CA GLU A 869 -10.98 -10.73 -14.82
C GLU A 869 -9.78 -10.20 -14.02
N GLU A 870 -9.67 -8.87 -13.85
CA GLU A 870 -8.61 -8.27 -13.05
C GLU A 870 -8.72 -8.66 -11.57
N ARG A 871 -9.93 -8.73 -10.99
CA ARG A 871 -10.17 -9.24 -9.63
C ARG A 871 -9.81 -10.72 -9.50
N THR A 872 -10.12 -11.53 -10.50
CA THR A 872 -9.71 -12.95 -10.53
C THR A 872 -8.19 -13.09 -10.54
N ALA A 873 -7.49 -12.34 -11.39
CA ALA A 873 -6.02 -12.34 -11.43
C ALA A 873 -5.39 -11.86 -10.11
N VAL A 874 -5.95 -10.81 -9.48
CA VAL A 874 -5.55 -10.33 -8.14
C VAL A 874 -5.70 -11.43 -7.10
N ALA A 875 -6.84 -12.13 -7.09
CA ALA A 875 -7.10 -13.22 -6.16
C ALA A 875 -6.13 -14.39 -6.37
N ASP A 876 -5.87 -14.78 -7.63
CA ASP A 876 -4.90 -15.83 -7.98
C ASP A 876 -3.45 -15.48 -7.57
N ALA A 877 -3.02 -14.23 -7.74
CA ALA A 877 -1.67 -13.81 -7.39
C ALA A 877 -1.42 -13.72 -5.87
N ILE A 878 -2.46 -13.48 -5.06
CA ILE A 878 -2.37 -13.42 -3.60
C ILE A 878 -2.65 -14.79 -2.96
N ALA A 879 -3.72 -15.45 -3.38
CA ALA A 879 -4.28 -16.67 -2.80
C ALA A 879 -4.75 -17.64 -3.91
N PRO A 880 -3.83 -18.30 -4.64
CA PRO A 880 -4.16 -19.15 -5.79
C PRO A 880 -5.02 -20.38 -5.42
N PRO A 881 -5.69 -21.05 -6.38
CA PRO A 881 -6.73 -22.06 -6.10
C PRO A 881 -6.21 -23.28 -5.32
N ALA A 882 -4.95 -23.67 -5.56
CA ALA A 882 -4.22 -24.67 -4.79
C ALA A 882 -3.98 -24.30 -3.30
N ARG A 883 -4.37 -23.08 -2.88
CA ARG A 883 -4.34 -22.54 -1.52
C ARG A 883 -5.71 -22.02 -1.06
N LYS A 884 -6.82 -22.41 -1.69
CA LYS A 884 -8.21 -22.03 -1.34
C LYS A 884 -8.51 -22.07 0.17
N ARG A 885 -7.91 -23.01 0.91
CA ARG A 885 -8.04 -23.19 2.37
C ARG A 885 -7.18 -22.22 3.19
N GLU A 886 -6.00 -21.86 2.69
CA GLU A 886 -5.07 -20.92 3.33
C GLU A 886 -5.35 -19.44 2.97
N ARG A 887 -6.40 -19.14 2.20
CA ARG A 887 -6.60 -17.81 1.57
C ARG A 887 -6.48 -16.61 2.52
N TRP A 888 -7.00 -16.70 3.73
CA TRP A 888 -6.90 -15.61 4.73
C TRP A 888 -5.50 -15.49 5.34
N GLN A 889 -4.76 -16.61 5.44
CA GLN A 889 -3.33 -16.58 5.78
C GLN A 889 -2.49 -16.06 4.62
N ALA A 890 -2.86 -16.36 3.37
CA ALA A 890 -2.20 -15.82 2.18
C ALA A 890 -2.37 -14.29 2.11
N LEU A 891 -3.58 -13.77 2.35
CA LEU A 891 -3.84 -12.33 2.52
C LEU A 891 -3.02 -11.73 3.68
N SER A 892 -2.93 -12.40 4.84
CA SER A 892 -2.08 -11.96 5.96
C SER A 892 -0.58 -11.88 5.60
N ARG A 893 -0.06 -12.89 4.90
CA ARG A 893 1.33 -12.92 4.38
C ARG A 893 1.56 -11.80 3.37
N PHE A 894 0.62 -11.57 2.45
CA PHE A 894 0.64 -10.45 1.49
C PHE A 894 0.62 -9.08 2.17
N CYS A 895 -0.14 -8.93 3.25
CA CYS A 895 -0.11 -7.73 4.09
C CYS A 895 1.23 -7.55 4.82
N GLY A 896 1.95 -8.64 5.10
CA GLY A 896 3.03 -8.67 6.06
C GLY A 896 2.54 -8.48 7.49
N HIS A 897 1.56 -9.29 7.89
CA HIS A 897 1.07 -9.46 9.26
C HIS A 897 1.49 -10.83 9.82
N GLY A 898 1.58 -10.96 11.15
CA GLY A 898 1.96 -12.22 11.80
C GLY A 898 0.80 -13.21 11.97
N ASP A 899 -0.43 -12.71 11.99
CA ASP A 899 -1.64 -13.48 12.28
C ASP A 899 -2.83 -12.97 11.43
N VAL A 900 -3.81 -13.83 11.21
CA VAL A 900 -4.99 -13.53 10.38
C VAL A 900 -5.95 -12.58 11.07
N GLY A 901 -6.13 -12.68 12.40
CA GLY A 901 -6.90 -11.73 13.20
C GLY A 901 -6.36 -10.30 13.05
N THR A 902 -5.05 -10.11 13.12
CA THR A 902 -4.38 -8.82 12.85
C THR A 902 -4.78 -8.21 11.50
N THR A 903 -5.15 -9.03 10.51
CA THR A 903 -5.62 -8.57 9.19
C THR A 903 -7.12 -8.28 9.20
N LEU A 904 -7.93 -9.26 9.61
CA LEU A 904 -9.40 -9.19 9.49
C LEU A 904 -10.05 -8.29 10.57
N GLU A 905 -9.46 -8.19 11.75
CA GLU A 905 -9.99 -7.37 12.85
C GLU A 905 -9.58 -5.90 12.75
N ILE A 906 -8.37 -5.62 12.25
CA ILE A 906 -7.84 -4.24 12.22
C ILE A 906 -8.05 -3.57 10.87
N TYR A 907 -7.98 -4.28 9.73
CA TYR A 907 -7.94 -3.65 8.39
C TYR A 907 -9.18 -3.91 7.54
N VAL A 908 -9.82 -5.08 7.64
CA VAL A 908 -11.03 -5.39 6.86
C VAL A 908 -12.27 -4.79 7.52
N GLY A 909 -12.92 -3.85 6.83
CA GLY A 909 -14.20 -3.25 7.19
C GLY A 909 -15.34 -3.54 6.20
N LEU A 910 -15.04 -4.23 5.09
CA LEU A 910 -16.02 -4.74 4.12
C LEU A 910 -16.40 -6.21 4.34
N ALA A 911 -16.10 -6.78 5.51
CA ALA A 911 -16.52 -8.14 5.87
C ALA A 911 -18.06 -8.30 5.86
N ASP A 912 -18.79 -7.25 6.21
CA ASP A 912 -20.24 -7.24 6.31
C ASP A 912 -20.92 -7.50 4.94
N LEU A 913 -20.30 -7.04 3.84
CA LEU A 913 -20.75 -7.34 2.47
C LEU A 913 -20.57 -8.82 2.11
N GLU A 914 -19.42 -9.43 2.43
CA GLU A 914 -19.21 -10.86 2.17
C GLU A 914 -20.14 -11.72 3.04
N ILE A 915 -20.42 -11.30 4.27
CA ILE A 915 -21.39 -11.99 5.13
C ILE A 915 -22.79 -11.95 4.49
N PHE A 916 -23.22 -10.82 3.92
CA PHE A 916 -24.46 -10.74 3.14
C PHE A 916 -24.45 -11.66 1.92
N ARG A 917 -23.38 -11.62 1.10
CA ARG A 917 -23.22 -12.49 -0.09
C ARG A 917 -23.43 -13.96 0.24
N ARG A 918 -22.97 -14.38 1.43
CA ARG A 918 -22.97 -15.78 1.91
C ARG A 918 -24.20 -16.21 2.70
N CYS A 919 -24.82 -15.31 3.46
CA CYS A 919 -25.93 -15.66 4.35
C CYS A 919 -27.31 -15.44 3.72
N SER A 920 -27.44 -14.44 2.83
CA SER A 920 -28.71 -14.09 2.14
C SER A 920 -29.40 -15.32 1.53
N THR A 921 -30.71 -15.31 1.44
CA THR A 921 -31.49 -16.34 0.75
C THR A 921 -31.87 -15.87 -0.65
N HIS A 922 -32.22 -14.59 -0.81
CA HIS A 922 -32.76 -14.00 -2.04
C HIS A 922 -31.76 -13.14 -2.81
N GLY A 923 -32.03 -12.90 -4.09
CA GLY A 923 -31.22 -12.03 -4.94
C GLY A 923 -31.58 -10.55 -4.77
N LEU A 924 -30.77 -9.66 -5.38
CA LEU A 924 -31.13 -8.25 -5.59
C LEU A 924 -31.93 -8.12 -6.89
N ASP A 925 -33.05 -8.84 -6.93
CA ASP A 925 -33.95 -8.95 -8.09
C ASP A 925 -35.06 -7.89 -8.06
N GLU A 926 -35.95 -7.88 -9.06
CA GLU A 926 -37.11 -6.98 -9.04
C GLU A 926 -38.02 -7.17 -7.81
N ALA A 927 -38.07 -8.38 -7.24
CA ALA A 927 -38.87 -8.61 -6.04
C ALA A 927 -38.19 -7.95 -4.83
N TYR A 928 -36.85 -7.91 -4.75
CA TYR A 928 -36.12 -7.08 -3.80
C TYR A 928 -36.49 -5.60 -3.95
N ALA A 929 -36.50 -5.08 -5.18
CA ALA A 929 -36.94 -3.71 -5.45
C ALA A 929 -38.40 -3.45 -5.04
N ARG A 930 -39.32 -4.40 -5.31
CA ARG A 930 -40.73 -4.33 -4.87
C ARG A 930 -40.90 -4.44 -3.35
N SER A 931 -40.04 -5.17 -2.64
CA SER A 931 -40.03 -5.22 -1.17
C SER A 931 -39.47 -3.94 -0.56
N LEU A 932 -38.48 -3.33 -1.23
CA LEU A 932 -37.94 -2.03 -0.83
C LEU A 932 -38.92 -0.88 -1.07
N PHE A 933 -39.60 -0.83 -2.22
CA PHE A 933 -40.59 0.22 -2.55
C PHE A 933 -41.71 0.31 -1.50
N ARG A 934 -42.18 -0.84 -0.98
CA ARG A 934 -43.17 -0.92 0.11
C ARG A 934 -42.68 -0.35 1.46
N LEU A 935 -41.42 0.08 1.56
CA LEU A 935 -40.79 0.66 2.73
C LEU A 935 -40.28 2.09 2.50
N GLU A 936 -40.64 2.75 1.39
CA GLU A 936 -40.11 4.07 0.96
C GLU A 936 -40.04 5.12 2.08
N ASN A 937 -41.07 5.22 2.92
CA ASN A 937 -41.16 6.15 4.06
C ASN A 937 -40.12 5.91 5.18
N ARG A 938 -39.33 4.82 5.10
CA ARG A 938 -38.21 4.51 6.00
C ARG A 938 -36.85 4.59 5.30
N ILE A 939 -36.80 4.83 3.99
CA ILE A 939 -35.55 4.82 3.21
C ILE A 939 -34.86 6.18 3.27
N ARG A 940 -33.61 6.19 3.74
CA ARG A 940 -32.65 7.25 3.44
C ARG A 940 -31.82 6.85 2.23
N THR A 941 -32.20 7.35 1.06
CA THR A 941 -31.43 7.16 -0.18
C THR A 941 -30.12 7.94 -0.11
N VAL A 942 -29.04 7.24 -0.41
CA VAL A 942 -27.68 7.78 -0.57
C VAL A 942 -27.44 7.92 -2.06
N SER A 943 -27.59 9.14 -2.58
CA SER A 943 -27.35 9.42 -4.00
C SER A 943 -25.88 9.17 -4.33
N PRO A 944 -25.55 8.18 -5.19
CA PRO A 944 -24.17 7.99 -5.64
C PRO A 944 -23.70 9.24 -6.39
N ARG A 945 -22.41 9.55 -6.32
CA ARG A 945 -21.86 10.71 -7.04
C ARG A 945 -21.94 10.43 -8.54
N SER A 946 -22.84 11.11 -9.24
CA SER A 946 -22.92 11.09 -10.71
C SER A 946 -21.81 11.94 -11.33
N GLU A 947 -20.56 11.63 -10.99
CA GLU A 947 -19.43 12.10 -11.79
C GLU A 947 -19.43 11.32 -13.10
N SER A 948 -19.75 12.00 -14.20
CA SER A 948 -19.19 11.59 -15.48
C SER A 948 -17.68 11.43 -15.31
N PRO A 949 -17.04 10.37 -15.85
CA PRO A 949 -15.62 10.13 -15.64
C PRO A 949 -14.81 11.28 -16.22
N LEU A 950 -14.42 12.21 -15.35
CA LEU A 950 -13.65 13.40 -15.72
C LEU A 950 -12.40 12.97 -16.46
N ALA A 951 -12.06 13.73 -17.51
CA ALA A 951 -10.84 13.51 -18.27
C ALA A 951 -9.66 13.54 -17.30
N ARG A 952 -9.07 12.36 -17.09
CA ARG A 952 -7.95 12.08 -16.18
C ARG A 952 -6.96 13.24 -16.18
N ALA A 953 -6.61 13.75 -15.01
CA ALA A 953 -5.62 14.82 -14.94
C ALA A 953 -4.26 14.38 -15.49
N GLU A 954 -3.68 15.24 -16.32
CA GLU A 954 -2.28 15.15 -16.69
C GLU A 954 -1.40 15.84 -15.65
N ILE A 955 -0.19 15.34 -15.47
CA ILE A 955 0.86 16.06 -14.74
C ILE A 955 1.27 17.24 -15.62
N ARG A 956 1.33 18.45 -15.05
CA ARG A 956 1.70 19.69 -15.76
C ARG A 956 2.93 19.47 -16.66
N ARG A 957 2.69 19.46 -17.98
CA ARG A 957 3.73 19.31 -19.02
C ARG A 957 4.75 20.46 -18.90
N GLN A 958 5.99 20.20 -19.26
CA GLN A 958 7.06 21.18 -19.22
C GLN A 958 7.26 21.82 -20.60
N SER A 959 7.80 23.05 -20.62
CA SER A 959 8.28 23.65 -21.87
C SER A 959 9.38 22.78 -22.46
N LEU A 960 9.31 22.49 -23.76
CA LEU A 960 10.33 21.72 -24.45
C LEU A 960 11.71 22.41 -24.36
N ASP A 961 12.63 21.76 -23.65
CA ASP A 961 14.01 22.19 -23.44
C ASP A 961 15.00 21.10 -23.90
N ALA A 962 16.30 21.38 -23.88
CA ALA A 962 17.31 20.40 -24.26
C ALA A 962 17.27 19.15 -23.35
N ARG A 963 16.93 19.32 -22.06
CA ARG A 963 16.92 18.23 -21.07
C ARG A 963 15.81 17.22 -21.32
N SER A 964 14.57 17.69 -21.47
CA SER A 964 13.38 16.90 -21.78
C SER A 964 13.48 16.27 -23.17
N CYS A 965 13.94 17.03 -24.17
CA CYS A 965 14.19 16.51 -25.51
C CYS A 965 15.19 15.34 -25.47
N LEU A 966 16.37 15.52 -24.86
CA LEU A 966 17.37 14.46 -24.72
C LEU A 966 16.82 13.24 -23.98
N LYS A 967 16.06 13.47 -22.90
CA LYS A 967 15.45 12.42 -22.07
C LYS A 967 14.46 11.58 -22.88
N ALA A 968 13.63 12.20 -23.72
CA ALA A 968 12.74 11.47 -24.64
C ALA A 968 13.53 10.59 -25.63
N LEU A 969 14.58 11.15 -26.27
CA LEU A 969 15.43 10.40 -27.22
C LEU A 969 16.14 9.21 -26.55
N GLU A 970 16.56 9.34 -25.29
CA GLU A 970 17.15 8.24 -24.52
C GLU A 970 16.12 7.15 -24.13
N ILE A 971 14.84 7.51 -23.93
CA ILE A 971 13.75 6.53 -23.69
C ILE A 971 13.40 5.76 -24.97
N LEU A 972 13.43 6.42 -26.12
CA LEU A 972 13.30 5.77 -27.44
C LEU A 972 14.48 4.83 -27.71
N ASP A 973 15.72 5.24 -27.37
CA ASP A 973 16.90 4.37 -27.47
C ASP A 973 16.83 3.16 -26.53
N ALA A 974 16.14 3.27 -25.39
CA ALA A 974 15.83 2.14 -24.51
C ALA A 974 14.74 1.21 -25.06
N GLY A 975 14.14 1.53 -26.21
CA GLY A 975 13.18 0.67 -26.93
C GLY A 975 11.71 0.87 -26.54
N ALA A 976 11.35 2.00 -25.92
CA ALA A 976 9.96 2.34 -25.63
C ALA A 976 9.24 3.03 -26.80
N GLY A 977 7.91 3.03 -26.80
CA GLY A 977 7.08 3.72 -27.78
C GLY A 977 7.04 5.25 -27.60
N VAL A 978 6.63 5.97 -28.65
CA VAL A 978 6.70 7.44 -28.71
C VAL A 978 5.85 8.12 -27.63
N ALA A 979 4.61 7.69 -27.42
CA ALA A 979 3.76 8.17 -26.33
C ALA A 979 4.46 8.05 -24.97
N VAL A 980 4.96 6.85 -24.63
CA VAL A 980 5.67 6.56 -23.36
C VAL A 980 6.91 7.44 -23.21
N ALA A 981 7.64 7.71 -24.29
CA ALA A 981 8.81 8.58 -24.28
C ALA A 981 8.46 10.07 -24.09
N ALA A 982 7.40 10.56 -24.74
CA ALA A 982 6.90 11.92 -24.59
C ALA A 982 6.34 12.17 -23.18
N ASP A 983 5.45 11.28 -22.71
CA ASP A 983 4.90 11.31 -21.36
C ASP A 983 6.01 11.31 -20.31
N ALA A 984 6.94 10.34 -20.38
CA ALA A 984 8.04 10.25 -19.44
C ALA A 984 9.00 11.47 -19.52
N ALA A 985 9.04 12.20 -20.63
CA ALA A 985 9.76 13.47 -20.76
C ALA A 985 8.97 14.73 -20.37
N LEU A 986 7.66 14.62 -20.06
CA LEU A 986 6.72 15.74 -19.83
C LEU A 986 6.46 16.61 -21.09
N LEU A 987 6.50 15.99 -22.27
CA LEU A 987 6.34 16.64 -23.59
C LEU A 987 5.01 16.27 -24.26
N ARG A 988 4.66 16.95 -25.36
CA ARG A 988 3.62 16.43 -26.26
C ARG A 988 4.17 15.33 -27.16
N GLU A 989 3.33 14.36 -27.50
CA GLU A 989 3.73 13.32 -28.46
C GLU A 989 4.01 13.91 -29.84
N ASP A 990 3.22 14.91 -30.27
CA ASP A 990 3.41 15.65 -31.53
C ASP A 990 4.79 16.32 -31.60
N ASP A 991 5.23 16.95 -30.50
CA ASP A 991 6.54 17.62 -30.40
C ASP A 991 7.69 16.63 -30.59
N LEU A 992 7.52 15.40 -30.10
CA LEU A 992 8.51 14.34 -30.20
C LEU A 992 8.48 13.65 -31.58
N ARG A 993 7.30 13.37 -32.13
CA ARG A 993 7.11 12.65 -33.41
C ARG A 993 7.90 13.29 -34.56
N HIS A 994 7.79 14.60 -34.73
CA HIS A 994 8.53 15.33 -35.77
C HIS A 994 10.06 15.30 -35.55
N ARG A 995 10.49 15.32 -34.28
CA ARG A 995 11.90 15.34 -33.89
C ARG A 995 12.61 14.00 -34.03
N ILE A 996 11.88 12.89 -34.02
CA ILE A 996 12.42 11.55 -34.29
C ILE A 996 13.08 11.46 -35.67
N ALA A 997 12.42 11.96 -36.72
CA ALA A 997 12.95 11.95 -38.08
C ALA A 997 14.22 12.82 -38.21
N ILE A 998 14.25 13.97 -37.54
CA ILE A 998 15.41 14.85 -37.48
C ILE A 998 16.59 14.17 -36.76
N ALA A 999 16.34 13.52 -35.63
CA ALA A 999 17.34 12.75 -34.89
C ALA A 999 17.92 11.60 -35.73
N GLN A 1000 17.08 10.88 -36.48
CA GLN A 1000 17.51 9.84 -37.42
C GLN A 1000 18.33 10.41 -38.59
N GLY A 1001 17.99 11.58 -39.11
CA GLY A 1001 18.75 12.25 -40.16
C GLY A 1001 20.17 12.62 -39.72
N TRP A 1002 20.34 13.10 -38.49
CA TRP A 1002 21.65 13.44 -37.93
C TRP A 1002 22.45 12.21 -37.44
N SER A 1003 21.81 11.19 -36.86
CA SER A 1003 22.49 9.96 -36.47
C SER A 1003 23.11 9.23 -37.66
N ARG A 1004 22.37 9.17 -38.76
CA ARG A 1004 22.79 8.59 -40.06
C ARG A 1004 23.82 9.44 -40.82
N LEU A 1005 24.20 10.64 -40.34
CA LEU A 1005 25.14 11.50 -41.05
C LEU A 1005 26.52 10.84 -41.20
N LYS A 1006 26.86 10.45 -42.43
CA LYS A 1006 28.14 9.81 -42.77
C LYS A 1006 29.27 10.83 -42.99
N THR A 1007 30.48 10.31 -42.98
CA THR A 1007 31.70 10.99 -43.45
C THR A 1007 31.94 10.66 -44.93
N THR A 1008 32.85 11.38 -45.60
CA THR A 1008 33.28 11.04 -46.97
C THR A 1008 33.99 9.68 -47.09
N LYS A 1009 34.17 8.95 -45.98
CA LYS A 1009 34.67 7.57 -45.93
C LYS A 1009 33.59 6.56 -45.48
N GLY A 1010 32.31 6.88 -45.69
CA GLY A 1010 31.15 6.02 -45.39
C GLY A 1010 30.79 5.85 -43.91
N LYS A 1011 31.76 5.95 -43.00
CA LYS A 1011 31.57 5.81 -41.54
C LYS A 1011 30.69 6.91 -40.96
N LEU A 1012 29.91 6.58 -39.91
CA LEU A 1012 29.12 7.57 -39.16
C LEU A 1012 30.00 8.69 -38.58
N ARG A 1013 29.44 9.91 -38.53
CA ARG A 1013 30.16 11.12 -38.14
C ARG A 1013 29.97 11.51 -36.68
N LEU A 1014 28.72 11.49 -36.22
CA LEU A 1014 28.31 12.00 -34.90
C LEU A 1014 28.24 10.88 -33.85
N GLN A 1015 27.77 9.70 -34.26
CA GLN A 1015 27.68 8.47 -33.48
C GLN A 1015 28.63 7.41 -34.05
N SER A 1016 28.77 6.29 -33.33
CA SER A 1016 29.57 5.12 -33.71
C SER A 1016 28.67 4.05 -34.31
N GLU A 1017 29.26 3.09 -35.04
CA GLU A 1017 28.48 2.09 -35.80
C GLU A 1017 27.62 1.17 -34.88
N ASP A 1018 28.02 0.94 -33.63
CA ASP A 1018 27.21 0.24 -32.61
C ASP A 1018 25.98 1.04 -32.14
N ARG A 1019 25.95 2.35 -32.44
CA ARG A 1019 24.81 3.25 -32.23
C ARG A 1019 24.18 3.69 -33.56
N TYR A 1020 24.30 2.91 -34.63
CA TYR A 1020 23.50 3.11 -35.84
C TYR A 1020 21.99 3.18 -35.49
N ASP A 1021 21.25 4.08 -36.15
CA ASP A 1021 19.84 4.41 -35.91
C ASP A 1021 19.43 4.81 -34.49
N ARG A 1022 20.38 5.17 -33.62
CA ARG A 1022 20.08 5.71 -32.29
C ARG A 1022 19.67 7.17 -32.31
N PHE A 1023 18.67 7.53 -31.52
CA PHE A 1023 18.07 8.87 -31.51
C PHE A 1023 18.89 9.86 -30.67
N ALA A 1024 19.39 9.45 -29.50
CA ALA A 1024 20.10 10.37 -28.62
C ALA A 1024 21.54 10.65 -29.13
N PRO A 1025 22.06 11.89 -29.00
CA PRO A 1025 23.47 12.19 -29.24
C PRO A 1025 24.43 11.24 -28.54
N MET A 1026 25.65 11.09 -29.07
CA MET A 1026 26.68 10.20 -28.48
C MET A 1026 26.93 10.55 -27.00
N PRO A 1027 26.73 9.63 -26.04
CA PRO A 1027 26.87 9.92 -24.61
C PRO A 1027 28.22 10.51 -24.22
N ILE A 1028 28.21 11.35 -23.19
CA ILE A 1028 29.38 12.02 -22.60
C ILE A 1028 29.25 12.05 -21.07
N GLU A 1029 30.38 12.15 -20.38
CA GLU A 1029 30.46 12.20 -18.91
C GLU A 1029 29.44 13.17 -18.27
N PRO A 1030 28.83 12.85 -17.11
CA PRO A 1030 27.75 13.66 -16.52
C PRO A 1030 28.06 15.16 -16.37
N ALA A 1031 29.27 15.51 -15.92
CA ALA A 1031 29.71 16.90 -15.81
C ALA A 1031 29.83 17.61 -17.19
N ARG A 1032 30.19 16.86 -18.24
CA ARG A 1032 30.22 17.36 -19.63
C ARG A 1032 28.80 17.46 -20.20
N ARG A 1033 27.91 16.51 -19.88
CA ARG A 1033 26.49 16.51 -20.27
C ARG A 1033 25.76 17.73 -19.72
N ALA A 1034 26.03 18.14 -18.47
CA ALA A 1034 25.45 19.35 -17.88
C ALA A 1034 25.78 20.62 -18.71
N LYS A 1035 27.06 20.83 -19.05
CA LYS A 1035 27.47 21.96 -19.93
C LYS A 1035 26.89 21.87 -21.34
N ALA A 1036 26.76 20.66 -21.88
CA ALA A 1036 26.19 20.45 -23.22
C ALA A 1036 24.70 20.76 -23.30
N LEU A 1037 23.94 20.48 -22.22
CA LEU A 1037 22.54 20.92 -22.08
C LEU A 1037 22.46 22.44 -22.03
N GLU A 1038 23.20 23.09 -21.12
CA GLU A 1038 23.22 24.55 -20.99
C GLU A 1038 23.56 25.25 -22.33
N MET A 1039 24.51 24.72 -23.10
CA MET A 1039 24.83 25.22 -24.44
C MET A 1039 23.70 25.00 -25.46
N ALA A 1040 22.96 23.90 -25.38
CA ALA A 1040 21.82 23.64 -26.27
C ALA A 1040 20.61 24.54 -25.94
N ASP A 1041 20.35 24.80 -24.66
CA ASP A 1041 19.32 25.74 -24.23
C ASP A 1041 19.67 27.19 -24.61
N ARG A 1042 20.95 27.60 -24.47
CA ARG A 1042 21.45 28.88 -24.99
C ARG A 1042 21.34 28.98 -26.52
N LEU A 1043 21.63 27.91 -27.27
CA LEU A 1043 21.42 27.87 -28.72
C LEU A 1043 19.94 28.05 -29.08
N SER A 1044 19.02 27.43 -28.32
CA SER A 1044 17.58 27.60 -28.50
C SER A 1044 17.14 29.04 -28.26
N ALA A 1045 17.64 29.68 -27.19
CA ALA A 1045 17.35 31.09 -26.89
C ALA A 1045 17.94 32.08 -27.92
N LEU A 1046 19.07 31.75 -28.54
CA LEU A 1046 19.64 32.54 -29.64
C LEU A 1046 18.89 32.32 -30.96
N PHE A 1047 18.36 31.12 -31.21
CA PHE A 1047 17.57 30.83 -32.41
C PHE A 1047 16.30 31.69 -32.50
N GLN A 1048 15.70 32.05 -31.36
CA GLN A 1048 14.57 33.00 -31.31
C GLN A 1048 14.92 34.44 -31.77
N LYS A 1049 16.21 34.75 -31.92
CA LYS A 1049 16.71 36.06 -32.38
C LYS A 1049 17.36 36.01 -33.75
N GLU A 1050 18.09 34.93 -34.04
CA GLU A 1050 18.92 34.81 -35.24
C GLU A 1050 18.83 33.38 -35.84
N PRO A 1051 17.65 32.95 -36.31
CA PRO A 1051 17.37 31.54 -36.65
C PRO A 1051 18.30 30.98 -37.73
N ASP A 1052 18.53 31.72 -38.81
CA ASP A 1052 19.39 31.29 -39.92
C ASP A 1052 20.86 31.18 -39.49
N ARG A 1053 21.38 32.20 -38.80
CA ARG A 1053 22.78 32.22 -38.33
C ARG A 1053 23.05 31.13 -37.29
N VAL A 1054 22.09 30.85 -36.39
CA VAL A 1054 22.18 29.70 -35.47
C VAL A 1054 22.11 28.37 -36.22
N THR A 1055 21.25 28.27 -37.24
CA THR A 1055 21.14 27.06 -38.09
C THR A 1055 22.45 26.75 -38.79
N ASP A 1056 23.08 27.75 -39.41
CA ASP A 1056 24.33 27.55 -40.14
C ASP A 1056 25.52 27.34 -39.18
N TRP A 1057 25.51 27.94 -37.99
CA TRP A 1057 26.49 27.60 -36.95
C TRP A 1057 26.36 26.13 -36.51
N ILE A 1058 25.13 25.65 -36.26
CA ILE A 1058 24.86 24.24 -35.91
C ILE A 1058 25.32 23.31 -37.03
N ARG A 1059 24.97 23.60 -38.29
CA ARG A 1059 25.42 22.84 -39.48
C ARG A 1059 26.94 22.83 -39.60
N LEU A 1060 27.62 23.95 -39.32
CA LEU A 1060 29.07 24.07 -39.31
C LEU A 1060 29.68 23.13 -38.25
N ILE A 1061 29.16 23.10 -37.02
CA ILE A 1061 29.61 22.12 -35.99
C ILE A 1061 29.46 20.68 -36.49
N LEU A 1062 28.27 20.32 -36.95
CA LEU A 1062 27.92 18.92 -37.23
C LEU A 1062 28.57 18.39 -38.49
N THR A 1063 28.89 19.24 -39.47
CA THR A 1063 29.63 18.87 -40.69
C THR A 1063 31.15 18.98 -40.57
N ARG A 1064 31.70 19.83 -39.69
CA ARG A 1064 33.15 20.00 -39.50
C ARG A 1064 33.74 19.13 -38.37
N THR A 1065 32.91 18.56 -37.48
CA THR A 1065 33.37 17.59 -36.46
C THR A 1065 33.31 16.13 -36.95
N SER A 1066 33.98 15.23 -36.24
CA SER A 1066 33.88 13.77 -36.38
C SER A 1066 34.16 13.08 -35.04
N GLN A 1067 33.86 11.79 -34.90
CA GLN A 1067 34.18 11.01 -33.70
C GLN A 1067 35.67 11.08 -33.32
N THR A 1068 36.54 10.90 -34.31
CA THR A 1068 38.01 10.85 -34.19
C THR A 1068 38.69 12.22 -34.01
N ASN A 1069 37.95 13.33 -34.00
CA ASN A 1069 38.53 14.67 -33.92
C ASN A 1069 38.02 15.45 -32.72
N THR A 1070 38.95 15.72 -31.81
CA THR A 1070 38.75 16.48 -30.57
C THR A 1070 38.77 17.99 -30.85
N GLY A 1071 37.71 18.49 -31.48
CA GLY A 1071 37.50 19.92 -31.75
C GLY A 1071 36.80 20.21 -33.08
N VAL A 1072 36.27 21.43 -33.22
CA VAL A 1072 35.68 21.94 -34.46
C VAL A 1072 36.81 22.38 -35.40
N ARG A 1073 36.82 21.90 -36.65
CA ARG A 1073 37.86 22.23 -37.65
C ARG A 1073 37.36 23.32 -38.61
N LEU A 1074 37.86 24.53 -38.44
CA LEU A 1074 37.56 25.70 -39.28
C LEU A 1074 38.76 25.95 -40.19
N ARG A 1075 38.52 26.09 -41.50
CA ARG A 1075 39.57 26.18 -42.53
C ARG A 1075 39.77 27.59 -43.05
N ASP A 1076 38.85 28.49 -42.76
CA ASP A 1076 38.78 29.81 -43.38
C ASP A 1076 38.69 30.94 -42.33
N PRO A 1077 39.38 32.07 -42.56
CA PRO A 1077 39.17 33.38 -41.91
C PRO A 1077 37.73 33.74 -41.53
N SER A 1078 36.79 33.67 -42.47
CA SER A 1078 35.38 34.05 -42.25
C SER A 1078 34.61 32.98 -41.47
N GLU A 1079 34.84 31.68 -41.74
CA GLU A 1079 34.32 30.57 -40.91
C GLU A 1079 34.68 30.78 -39.45
N PHE A 1080 35.92 31.22 -39.17
CA PHE A 1080 36.40 31.41 -37.80
C PHE A 1080 35.77 32.63 -37.11
N ARG A 1081 35.68 33.78 -37.78
CA ARG A 1081 34.99 34.97 -37.27
C ARG A 1081 33.50 34.69 -37.01
N PHE A 1082 32.82 34.03 -37.94
CA PHE A 1082 31.43 33.61 -37.80
C PHE A 1082 31.24 32.64 -36.63
N TRP A 1083 32.08 31.60 -36.52
CA TRP A 1083 32.02 30.65 -35.42
C TRP A 1083 32.23 31.31 -34.05
N LEU A 1084 33.19 32.23 -33.95
CA LEU A 1084 33.47 33.01 -32.73
C LEU A 1084 32.27 33.83 -32.27
N SER A 1085 31.54 34.44 -33.21
CA SER A 1085 30.39 35.32 -32.90
C SER A 1085 29.29 34.64 -32.08
N PHE A 1086 29.14 33.31 -32.19
CA PHE A 1086 28.24 32.53 -31.33
C PHE A 1086 28.96 31.92 -30.12
N ALA A 1087 30.18 31.43 -30.30
CA ALA A 1087 30.91 30.72 -29.24
C ALA A 1087 31.10 31.55 -27.95
N THR A 1088 31.27 32.87 -28.07
CA THR A 1088 31.40 33.81 -26.95
C THR A 1088 30.10 34.04 -26.19
N HIS A 1089 28.94 33.96 -26.85
CA HIS A 1089 27.62 34.02 -26.21
C HIS A 1089 27.27 32.69 -25.51
N LEU A 1090 27.76 31.57 -26.05
CA LEU A 1090 27.53 30.23 -25.49
C LEU A 1090 28.36 29.94 -24.24
N ARG A 1091 29.65 30.28 -24.21
CA ARG A 1091 30.56 30.10 -23.04
C ARG A 1091 31.59 31.24 -22.95
N PRO A 1092 32.08 31.61 -21.75
CA PRO A 1092 33.11 32.64 -21.57
C PRO A 1092 34.35 32.39 -22.43
N THR A 1093 34.94 33.46 -22.98
CA THR A 1093 36.13 33.40 -23.86
C THR A 1093 37.29 32.55 -23.31
N GLN A 1094 37.48 32.58 -21.99
CA GLN A 1094 38.55 31.93 -21.23
C GLN A 1094 38.40 30.40 -21.21
N GLU A 1095 37.19 29.87 -21.38
CA GLU A 1095 36.92 28.43 -21.50
C GLU A 1095 37.30 27.88 -22.89
N TRP A 1096 37.65 28.72 -23.86
CA TRP A 1096 37.95 28.29 -25.22
C TRP A 1096 39.46 28.25 -25.51
N LEU A 1097 39.87 27.27 -26.30
CA LEU A 1097 41.20 27.17 -26.89
C LEU A 1097 41.10 27.18 -28.42
N ALA A 1098 41.80 28.13 -29.04
CA ALA A 1098 42.15 28.10 -30.46
C ALA A 1098 43.50 27.38 -30.64
N GLU A 1099 43.48 26.14 -31.15
CA GLU A 1099 44.67 25.48 -31.68
C GLU A 1099 44.80 25.79 -33.18
N LEU A 1100 45.64 26.77 -33.53
CA LEU A 1100 46.01 27.04 -34.93
C LEU A 1100 47.01 25.98 -35.40
N VAL A 1101 46.59 25.17 -36.36
CA VAL A 1101 47.47 24.21 -37.04
C VAL A 1101 47.93 24.80 -38.35
N ILE A 1102 49.23 24.90 -38.53
CA ILE A 1102 49.87 25.65 -39.61
C ILE A 1102 50.79 24.71 -40.39
N PRO A 1103 50.78 24.71 -41.73
CA PRO A 1103 51.83 24.08 -42.54
C PRO A 1103 53.23 24.60 -42.15
N GLU A 1104 54.29 23.81 -42.35
CA GLU A 1104 55.67 24.29 -42.03
C GLU A 1104 56.19 25.31 -43.06
N ASP A 1105 55.63 25.26 -44.26
CA ASP A 1105 55.84 26.05 -45.47
C ASP A 1105 54.87 27.25 -45.62
N ALA A 1106 54.02 27.51 -44.62
CA ALA A 1106 53.01 28.56 -44.71
C ALA A 1106 53.61 29.98 -44.78
N GLY A 1107 53.35 30.68 -45.88
CA GLY A 1107 53.80 32.05 -46.13
C GLY A 1107 53.27 33.09 -45.12
N GLN A 1108 54.00 34.19 -44.99
CA GLN A 1108 53.76 35.21 -43.96
C GLN A 1108 52.42 35.96 -44.13
N GLU A 1109 51.86 35.98 -45.33
CA GLU A 1109 50.54 36.56 -45.63
C GLU A 1109 49.41 35.74 -45.01
N VAL A 1110 49.46 34.41 -45.14
CA VAL A 1110 48.51 33.47 -44.50
C VAL A 1110 48.55 33.61 -42.97
N TRP A 1111 49.66 34.09 -42.40
CA TRP A 1111 49.73 34.44 -40.98
C TRP A 1111 49.05 35.77 -40.63
N ARG A 1112 49.05 36.77 -41.53
CA ARG A 1112 48.33 38.05 -41.32
C ARG A 1112 46.84 37.82 -41.19
N ASP A 1113 46.24 37.03 -42.07
CA ASP A 1113 44.78 36.78 -42.08
C ASP A 1113 44.27 36.23 -40.75
N TRP A 1114 44.95 35.21 -40.21
CA TRP A 1114 44.57 34.57 -38.94
C TRP A 1114 45.03 35.34 -37.70
N SER A 1115 45.81 36.42 -37.85
CA SER A 1115 46.20 37.30 -36.77
C SER A 1115 45.03 38.18 -36.32
N GLY A 1116 45.04 38.63 -35.06
CA GLY A 1116 44.02 39.52 -34.48
C GLY A 1116 42.61 38.92 -34.27
N MET A 1117 42.18 37.94 -35.07
CA MET A 1117 40.80 37.42 -35.09
C MET A 1117 40.28 36.87 -33.76
N ARG A 1118 41.18 36.38 -32.90
CA ARG A 1118 40.85 35.60 -31.71
C ARG A 1118 40.94 36.47 -30.44
N PRO A 1119 39.86 36.66 -29.66
CA PRO A 1119 39.84 37.47 -28.45
C PRO A 1119 41.03 37.24 -27.52
N MET A 1120 41.62 38.32 -26.99
CA MET A 1120 42.85 38.26 -26.17
C MET A 1120 42.72 37.31 -24.97
N SER A 1121 41.56 37.32 -24.32
CA SER A 1121 41.17 36.48 -23.17
C SER A 1121 41.01 34.98 -23.45
N MET A 1122 40.94 34.56 -24.72
CA MET A 1122 40.91 33.14 -25.09
C MET A 1122 42.29 32.49 -24.84
N LYS A 1123 42.40 31.16 -24.83
CA LYS A 1123 43.71 30.48 -24.88
C LYS A 1123 44.15 30.24 -26.34
N ARG A 1124 45.46 30.27 -26.63
CA ARG A 1124 46.03 29.99 -27.97
C ARG A 1124 47.05 28.87 -27.88
N LYS A 1125 47.02 27.96 -28.86
CA LYS A 1125 48.09 27.03 -29.16
C LYS A 1125 48.44 27.15 -30.64
N ILE A 1126 49.72 27.05 -30.98
CA ILE A 1126 50.19 26.91 -32.37
C ILE A 1126 50.80 25.52 -32.49
N THR A 1127 50.46 24.80 -33.55
CA THR A 1127 51.00 23.48 -33.88
C THR A 1127 51.46 23.51 -35.34
N ARG A 1128 52.77 23.51 -35.60
CA ARG A 1128 53.28 23.32 -36.96
C ARG A 1128 53.08 21.87 -37.41
N SER A 1129 52.90 21.66 -38.72
CA SER A 1129 52.47 20.38 -39.28
C SER A 1129 53.01 20.15 -40.69
N LYS A 1130 54.04 19.29 -40.82
CA LYS A 1130 54.60 18.81 -42.10
C LYS A 1130 53.56 18.33 -43.13
N ASN A 1131 52.44 17.79 -42.66
CA ASN A 1131 51.38 17.25 -43.52
C ASN A 1131 50.16 18.19 -43.64
N GLY A 1132 50.33 19.48 -43.32
CA GLY A 1132 49.28 20.49 -43.46
C GLY A 1132 49.23 21.03 -44.89
N LYS A 1133 48.04 21.14 -45.48
CA LYS A 1133 47.83 21.80 -46.80
C LYS A 1133 47.17 23.19 -46.71
N SER A 1134 46.76 23.59 -45.51
CA SER A 1134 46.18 24.90 -45.21
C SER A 1134 46.33 25.15 -43.71
N VAL A 1135 46.16 26.41 -43.29
CA VAL A 1135 45.89 26.70 -41.87
C VAL A 1135 44.53 26.09 -41.49
N ILE A 1136 44.42 25.59 -40.24
CA ILE A 1136 43.18 25.09 -39.66
C ILE A 1136 43.11 25.57 -38.20
N ALA A 1137 42.11 26.38 -37.87
CA ALA A 1137 41.74 26.60 -36.47
C ALA A 1137 40.96 25.39 -35.95
N ARG A 1138 41.49 24.77 -34.89
CA ARG A 1138 40.79 23.73 -34.11
C ARG A 1138 40.27 24.33 -32.82
N MET A 1139 38.95 24.46 -32.71
CA MET A 1139 38.30 25.03 -31.54
C MET A 1139 37.93 23.94 -30.54
N ARG A 1140 38.38 24.11 -29.29
CA ARG A 1140 38.12 23.20 -28.16
C ARG A 1140 37.54 23.98 -26.99
N LEU A 1141 36.54 23.41 -26.32
CA LEU A 1141 36.09 23.85 -25.00
C LEU A 1141 36.97 23.19 -23.94
N LEU A 1142 37.31 23.90 -22.87
CA LEU A 1142 38.21 23.45 -21.80
C LEU A 1142 37.45 22.97 -20.55
N THR A 1143 38.12 22.15 -19.75
CA THR A 1143 37.66 21.80 -18.40
C THR A 1143 37.93 22.94 -17.41
N GLU A 1144 37.20 23.02 -16.30
CA GLU A 1144 37.52 23.95 -15.19
C GLU A 1144 38.93 23.68 -14.61
N THR A 1145 39.39 22.44 -14.67
CA THR A 1145 40.74 22.02 -14.27
C THR A 1145 41.84 22.43 -15.24
N ALA A 1146 41.52 23.05 -16.38
CA ALA A 1146 42.51 23.45 -17.38
C ALA A 1146 43.34 24.66 -16.87
N PRO A 1147 44.63 24.49 -16.52
CA PRO A 1147 45.41 25.53 -15.84
C PRO A 1147 45.41 26.84 -16.62
N VAL A 1148 45.33 27.97 -15.89
CA VAL A 1148 45.26 29.31 -16.47
C VAL A 1148 46.47 29.58 -17.36
N SER A 1149 47.66 29.24 -16.87
CA SER A 1149 48.94 29.27 -17.57
C SER A 1149 49.62 27.90 -17.55
N GLY A 1150 50.17 27.45 -18.68
CA GLY A 1150 50.94 26.21 -18.77
C GLY A 1150 50.71 25.44 -20.09
N PRO A 1151 51.47 24.36 -20.34
CA PRO A 1151 51.32 23.53 -21.53
C PRO A 1151 49.96 22.81 -21.55
N TRP A 1152 49.20 22.98 -22.63
CA TRP A 1152 47.93 22.29 -22.82
C TRP A 1152 48.11 20.79 -23.02
N ARG A 1153 47.21 20.00 -22.44
CA ARG A 1153 47.12 18.54 -22.58
C ARG A 1153 45.72 18.12 -23.04
N PRO A 1154 45.55 16.98 -23.73
CA PRO A 1154 44.23 16.48 -24.15
C PRO A 1154 43.22 16.32 -22.99
N GLU A 1155 43.68 15.92 -21.80
CA GLU A 1155 42.83 15.81 -20.60
C GLU A 1155 42.16 17.14 -20.17
N HIS A 1156 42.70 18.29 -20.59
CA HIS A 1156 42.13 19.62 -20.32
C HIS A 1156 40.96 19.98 -21.27
N SER A 1157 40.54 19.07 -22.16
CA SER A 1157 39.51 19.32 -23.18
C SER A 1157 38.15 18.71 -22.80
N CYS A 1158 37.09 19.53 -22.84
CA CYS A 1158 35.69 19.11 -22.77
C CYS A 1158 35.23 18.50 -24.12
N ASP A 1159 35.99 17.54 -24.62
CA ASP A 1159 35.73 16.87 -25.89
C ASP A 1159 34.34 16.23 -25.92
N GLY A 1160 33.67 16.39 -27.06
CA GLY A 1160 32.28 15.98 -27.29
C GLY A 1160 31.25 17.07 -27.01
N VAL A 1161 31.45 17.97 -26.03
CA VAL A 1161 30.41 18.91 -25.54
C VAL A 1161 29.79 19.76 -26.65
N VAL A 1162 30.59 20.43 -27.47
CA VAL A 1162 30.09 21.32 -28.54
C VAL A 1162 29.29 20.54 -29.59
N ARG A 1163 29.76 19.33 -29.96
CA ARG A 1163 29.07 18.44 -30.92
C ARG A 1163 27.77 17.89 -30.34
N PHE A 1164 27.76 17.57 -29.05
CA PHE A 1164 26.57 17.11 -28.32
C PHE A 1164 25.51 18.22 -28.28
N ALA A 1165 25.90 19.43 -27.84
CA ALA A 1165 25.04 20.59 -27.76
C ALA A 1165 24.43 20.95 -29.13
N ALA A 1166 25.25 21.01 -30.19
CA ALA A 1166 24.77 21.30 -31.54
C ALA A 1166 23.85 20.20 -32.09
N HIS A 1167 24.14 18.91 -31.84
CA HIS A 1167 23.31 17.80 -32.31
C HIS A 1167 21.94 17.80 -31.60
N LEU A 1168 21.95 18.01 -30.28
CA LEU A 1168 20.72 18.13 -29.49
C LEU A 1168 19.91 19.37 -29.87
N ALA A 1169 20.58 20.52 -30.07
CA ALA A 1169 19.93 21.74 -30.55
C ALA A 1169 19.34 21.57 -31.96
N ALA A 1170 19.99 20.84 -32.86
CA ALA A 1170 19.45 20.55 -34.19
C ALA A 1170 18.14 19.75 -34.12
N VAL A 1171 18.04 18.77 -33.21
CA VAL A 1171 16.81 18.01 -32.97
C VAL A 1171 15.76 18.87 -32.26
N LEU A 1172 16.14 19.62 -31.23
CA LEU A 1172 15.28 20.54 -30.47
C LEU A 1172 14.61 21.58 -31.39
N LEU A 1173 15.38 22.15 -32.33
CA LEU A 1173 14.97 23.18 -33.28
C LEU A 1173 14.47 22.62 -34.63
N MET A 1174 14.31 21.30 -34.75
CA MET A 1174 13.82 20.60 -35.95
C MET A 1174 14.64 20.86 -37.24
N LEU A 1175 15.92 21.17 -37.11
CA LEU A 1175 16.80 21.51 -38.23
C LEU A 1175 17.22 20.22 -38.98
N PRO A 1176 16.88 20.03 -40.26
CA PRO A 1176 17.25 18.80 -40.98
C PRO A 1176 18.74 18.75 -41.33
N ALA A 1177 19.28 17.53 -41.45
CA ALA A 1177 20.69 17.25 -41.77
C ALA A 1177 21.14 17.72 -43.17
N GLY A 1178 20.20 18.15 -44.01
CA GLY A 1178 20.43 18.60 -45.39
C GLY A 1178 20.51 17.45 -46.41
N PRO A 1179 20.34 17.74 -47.71
CA PRO A 1179 20.24 16.71 -48.75
C PRO A 1179 21.52 15.86 -48.91
N GLY A 1180 22.68 16.38 -48.50
CA GLY A 1180 23.96 15.66 -48.52
C GLY A 1180 24.06 14.44 -47.57
N ALA A 1181 23.03 14.13 -46.79
CA ALA A 1181 22.95 12.91 -45.99
C ALA A 1181 22.31 11.71 -46.73
N GLY A 1182 21.58 11.94 -47.82
CA GLY A 1182 20.79 10.95 -48.56
C GLY A 1182 21.61 10.11 -49.54
N GLY A 1183 22.62 9.38 -49.05
CA GLY A 1183 23.50 8.54 -49.86
C GLY A 1183 22.97 7.14 -50.18
N ASP A 1184 21.67 7.00 -50.50
CA ASP A 1184 21.05 5.80 -51.12
C ASP A 1184 19.70 6.20 -51.75
N GLY A 1185 19.26 5.48 -52.78
CA GLY A 1185 18.25 5.97 -53.75
C GLY A 1185 16.76 5.73 -53.41
N ARG A 1186 15.90 6.56 -54.02
CA ARG A 1186 14.43 6.41 -54.17
C ARG A 1186 13.64 6.05 -52.90
N VAL A 1187 13.29 7.08 -52.13
CA VAL A 1187 11.94 7.16 -51.52
C VAL A 1187 11.08 8.04 -52.42
N SER A 1188 9.82 7.67 -52.63
CA SER A 1188 8.92 8.38 -53.57
C SER A 1188 8.50 9.75 -53.04
N GLU A 1189 8.66 10.80 -53.87
CA GLU A 1189 7.95 12.06 -53.68
C GLU A 1189 6.46 11.86 -53.99
N ASN A 1190 5.66 11.60 -52.96
CA ASN A 1190 4.21 11.76 -52.95
C ASN A 1190 3.76 12.07 -51.52
N ALA A 1191 2.70 12.87 -51.39
CA ALA A 1191 2.11 13.30 -50.10
C ALA A 1191 2.99 14.16 -49.16
N VAL A 1192 3.53 15.28 -49.68
CA VAL A 1192 3.71 16.51 -48.86
C VAL A 1192 3.04 17.68 -49.60
N GLY A 1193 1.81 17.99 -49.24
CA GLY A 1193 1.10 19.15 -49.77
C GLY A 1193 1.71 20.44 -49.23
N ARG A 1194 2.14 21.35 -50.12
CA ARG A 1194 2.59 22.70 -49.74
C ARG A 1194 1.39 23.58 -49.40
N THR A 1195 1.05 23.69 -48.12
CA THR A 1195 0.20 24.78 -47.63
C THR A 1195 1.01 26.06 -47.50
N SER A 1196 0.66 27.09 -48.28
CA SER A 1196 1.21 28.44 -48.13
C SER A 1196 0.82 29.04 -46.77
N PRO A 1197 1.64 29.91 -46.18
CA PRO A 1197 1.26 30.60 -44.95
C PRO A 1197 0.08 31.56 -45.21
N PRO A 1198 -0.91 31.64 -44.30
CA PRO A 1198 -1.97 32.63 -44.41
C PRO A 1198 -1.41 34.04 -44.17
N ARG A 1199 -1.92 35.02 -44.92
CA ARG A 1199 -1.76 36.45 -44.58
C ARG A 1199 -2.93 36.89 -43.71
N ASN A 1200 -2.63 37.75 -42.73
CA ASN A 1200 -3.55 38.60 -41.98
C ASN A 1200 -4.70 37.90 -41.22
N LEU A 1201 -4.48 37.69 -39.92
CA LEU A 1201 -5.14 38.51 -38.90
C LEU A 1201 -4.28 38.56 -37.62
#